data_AF-I1HUL1-F1
#
_entry.id   AF-I1HUL1-F1
#
_cell.length_a   1.000
_cell.length_b   1.000
_cell.length_c   1.000
_cell.angle_alpha   90.00
_cell.angle_beta   90.00
_cell.angle_gamma   90.00
#
_symmetry.space_group_name_H-M   'P 1'
#
loop_
_entity.id
_entity.type
_entity.pdbx_description
1 polymer ?
#
loop_
_entity_poly.entity_id
_entity_poly.type
_entity_poly.pdbx_seq_one_letter_code
_entity_poly.pdbx_strand_id
1 'polypeptide(L)'
;MEEDSRDVSDASPTSPWEDGVVEHFDDESPRGEGYIIEDEEMSDVETTADSPVVPPEPSTQPPPPLRRRLAPVVSSEVPEAVVRAVDAVIMGGGVDRLREMVSEENGEVSHFIVDVLMITMGGVDGIDEGTGDGTSSSTTPSIMSSSRAAAIAAELLPYLPCGTEPSPRTRMARGLLATLSACTRNRTMCSASGLLAILLEVAEKLFVGMGQSREWDGTPLVHCIQVLGGHSVSVKGLHSWLLLVKKALGTLWATQLTLALENSVGCNEAKGPAVTFEFDGESSGLLAPGESRWPFSNGFGFATWIYVESFSDSRNTATATAAIAAAAASTSGKSSAWAAAAAACTLAGEGTKHMPRLFSFLTADNDGVEAYFHGQFLVVESGTGKGKKASLHFTYEFKPQCWYFVGLEYASKQGLLGMVESELRFYVDDKLHESCPFEFPRILKPLAFCCIGTNPPPTISGLQRRRRQCALFVEMGPIYIFMEPIGPERMTRLASREGDALPSFSNAAGLPWKATSDHIREVAEDSYALDIETAASLHLLYHPSLLNGRFCPDASPSGSTGTQRRPAEVVRMVHVSYRVRPAESLWALACGGPMALLPLTVSNVEMDNLEPILGDLSLSLATASLSVPIFRIISLAIQHPGNKEELCRTHGPELLSLVLHYLLETLSRLESGKKEILSDEELVAAIVSLCQSQRNDPGLKVQLFSTLLLDLKMWSSCNYVLQKKLLSSLADMVFAESACMYETNALQMLLDGCRRCYWVTREGDSVDTFTFAGTERPIEKVNALVNELLVVIELLIGAASSSTMASDDIRCLVGFIVDCPQPNQASGVNTGSPAQY
;
A
#
# COMPACT_ATOMS: atom_id res chain seq x y z
N MET A 1 -57.14 -29.06 2.77
CA MET A 1 -57.58 -28.57 4.10
C MET A 1 -56.90 -27.23 4.26
N GLU A 2 -57.49 -26.22 3.66
CA GLU A 2 -58.58 -25.36 4.17
C GLU A 2 -58.00 -24.13 4.84
N GLU A 3 -58.58 -22.99 4.44
CA GLU A 3 -58.19 -21.62 4.68
C GLU A 3 -58.16 -21.26 6.17
N ASP A 4 -57.31 -20.29 6.53
CA ASP A 4 -57.84 -19.13 7.26
C ASP A 4 -56.97 -17.89 7.01
N SER A 5 -57.64 -16.82 6.59
CA SER A 5 -57.13 -15.51 6.25
C SER A 5 -57.37 -14.55 7.42
N ARG A 6 -56.36 -13.75 7.82
CA ARG A 6 -56.58 -12.50 8.56
C ARG A 6 -55.55 -11.42 8.19
N ASP A 7 -56.09 -10.32 7.70
CA ASP A 7 -55.50 -8.98 7.59
C ASP A 7 -54.86 -8.50 8.90
N VAL A 8 -53.71 -7.83 8.82
CA VAL A 8 -53.42 -6.59 9.58
C VAL A 8 -52.44 -5.70 8.80
N SER A 9 -53.01 -4.66 8.19
CA SER A 9 -52.61 -3.23 8.19
C SER A 9 -51.14 -2.80 8.11
N ASP A 10 -50.89 -2.11 7.00
CA ASP A 10 -49.92 -1.05 6.73
C ASP A 10 -49.90 0.05 7.82
N ALA A 11 -48.71 0.43 8.29
CA ALA A 11 -48.50 1.60 9.15
C ALA A 11 -47.05 2.08 9.07
N SER A 12 -46.80 2.98 8.12
CA SER A 12 -45.64 3.89 8.14
C SER A 12 -45.92 5.05 9.10
N PRO A 13 -44.98 5.45 9.98
CA PRO A 13 -45.15 6.66 10.77
C PRO A 13 -44.54 7.88 10.07
N THR A 14 -45.39 8.74 9.53
CA THR A 14 -45.13 10.14 9.22
C THR A 14 -45.73 11.01 10.32
N SER A 15 -44.95 11.94 10.91
CA SER A 15 -45.40 13.22 11.49
C SER A 15 -44.16 14.04 11.96
N PRO A 16 -44.29 15.34 12.32
CA PRO A 16 -43.98 16.45 11.43
C PRO A 16 -42.93 17.40 12.03
N TRP A 17 -42.23 18.18 11.22
CA TRP A 17 -41.44 19.32 11.72
C TRP A 17 -42.12 20.61 11.26
N GLU A 18 -42.52 21.39 12.26
CA GLU A 18 -43.26 22.63 12.18
C GLU A 18 -42.38 23.77 11.66
N ASP A 19 -43.02 24.66 10.89
CA ASP A 19 -42.51 25.98 10.49
C ASP A 19 -42.40 26.93 11.70
N GLY A 20 -41.35 27.75 11.68
CA GLY A 20 -41.31 29.03 12.36
C GLY A 20 -40.08 29.27 13.23
N VAL A 21 -39.15 30.09 12.76
CA VAL A 21 -39.01 31.50 13.15
C VAL A 21 -37.80 32.07 12.38
N VAL A 22 -38.10 33.05 11.52
CA VAL A 22 -37.14 33.89 10.83
C VAL A 22 -36.66 34.96 11.81
N GLU A 23 -35.37 34.98 12.13
CA GLU A 23 -34.73 36.16 12.72
C GLU A 23 -33.92 36.88 11.64
N HIS A 24 -34.42 38.06 11.26
CA HIS A 24 -33.67 39.13 10.63
C HIS A 24 -32.68 39.70 11.65
N PHE A 25 -31.41 39.89 11.27
CA PHE A 25 -30.57 40.93 11.85
C PHE A 25 -29.73 41.60 10.76
N ASP A 26 -30.29 42.73 10.35
CA ASP A 26 -29.73 44.02 9.95
C ASP A 26 -28.27 44.16 9.50
N ASP A 27 -28.21 44.80 8.33
CA ASP A 27 -27.16 45.59 7.69
C ASP A 27 -26.69 46.74 8.61
N GLU A 28 -25.42 46.73 9.02
CA GLU A 28 -24.76 47.95 9.50
C GLU A 28 -23.26 47.95 9.17
N SER A 29 -22.92 48.72 8.15
CA SER A 29 -21.57 49.23 7.87
C SER A 29 -21.09 50.14 9.02
N PRO A 30 -19.78 50.24 9.25
CA PRO A 30 -19.25 51.59 9.34
C PRO A 30 -17.97 51.80 8.52
N ARG A 31 -17.95 53.00 7.94
CA ARG A 31 -16.82 53.68 7.32
C ARG A 31 -15.60 53.75 8.26
N GLY A 32 -14.44 53.43 7.70
CA GLY A 32 -13.37 54.39 7.40
C GLY A 32 -12.67 55.08 8.57
N GLU A 33 -11.41 54.68 8.79
CA GLU A 33 -10.24 55.45 9.27
C GLU A 33 -9.04 54.49 9.01
N GLY A 34 -7.96 54.77 8.27
CA GLY A 34 -7.40 56.01 7.76
C GLY A 34 -6.00 56.25 8.31
N TYR A 35 -5.00 55.37 8.09
CA TYR A 35 -3.58 55.69 8.37
C TYR A 35 -2.64 54.98 7.38
N ILE A 36 -2.14 55.72 6.39
CA ILE A 36 -0.77 56.29 6.23
C ILE A 36 0.26 55.25 5.77
N ILE A 37 0.64 55.40 4.50
CA ILE A 37 1.81 54.84 3.83
C ILE A 37 2.98 55.80 4.12
N GLU A 38 4.09 55.28 4.62
CA GLU A 38 5.39 55.94 4.54
C GLU A 38 6.23 55.21 3.50
N ASP A 39 6.42 55.89 2.37
CA ASP A 39 7.52 55.68 1.44
C ASP A 39 8.81 56.21 2.10
N GLU A 40 9.93 55.49 1.97
CA GLU A 40 11.24 56.15 1.80
C GLU A 40 12.23 55.26 1.03
N GLU A 41 12.43 55.70 -0.21
CA GLU A 41 13.68 55.84 -0.97
C GLU A 41 14.69 54.68 -1.20
N MET A 42 14.71 54.33 -2.48
CA MET A 42 15.82 53.94 -3.35
C MET A 42 17.21 54.54 -3.04
N SER A 43 18.24 53.69 -3.15
CA SER A 43 19.53 54.13 -3.69
C SER A 43 20.20 52.99 -4.48
N ASP A 44 20.43 53.25 -5.77
CA ASP A 44 21.23 52.44 -6.69
C ASP A 44 22.74 52.49 -6.32
N VAL A 45 23.51 51.48 -6.73
CA VAL A 45 24.73 51.60 -7.59
C VAL A 45 25.56 50.30 -7.63
N GLU A 46 25.64 49.78 -8.85
CA GLU A 46 26.76 49.15 -9.58
C GLU A 46 27.49 47.85 -9.12
N THR A 47 27.55 46.97 -10.12
CA THR A 47 28.41 45.83 -10.38
C THR A 47 29.92 46.11 -10.34
N THR A 48 30.74 45.16 -9.86
CA THR A 48 32.00 44.71 -10.51
C THR A 48 32.59 43.47 -9.81
N ALA A 49 33.37 42.70 -10.58
CA ALA A 49 33.90 41.37 -10.27
C ALA A 49 35.36 41.34 -9.76
N ASP A 50 35.72 40.17 -9.22
CA ASP A 50 37.04 39.50 -9.09
C ASP A 50 38.03 39.77 -7.92
N SER A 51 38.06 38.78 -6.99
CA SER A 51 39.20 37.97 -6.46
C SER A 51 40.40 38.63 -5.71
N PRO A 52 41.27 37.86 -5.00
CA PRO A 52 41.05 37.09 -3.76
C PRO A 52 42.09 37.43 -2.66
N VAL A 53 41.77 37.36 -1.35
CA VAL A 53 42.78 37.54 -0.27
C VAL A 53 42.59 36.57 0.92
N VAL A 54 43.62 35.74 1.10
CA VAL A 54 44.24 35.11 2.29
C VAL A 54 43.47 35.11 3.64
N PRO A 55 43.37 33.96 4.33
CA PRO A 55 42.73 33.86 5.65
C PRO A 55 43.67 34.29 6.80
N PRO A 56 43.19 34.99 7.85
CA PRO A 56 43.94 35.19 9.09
C PRO A 56 43.63 34.10 10.14
N GLU A 57 44.64 33.82 10.96
CA GLU A 57 44.69 32.83 12.05
C GLU A 57 43.63 33.05 13.16
N PRO A 58 43.27 31.99 13.92
CA PRO A 58 42.19 32.02 14.90
C PRO A 58 42.60 32.74 16.19
N SER A 59 41.78 33.70 16.61
CA SER A 59 41.86 34.37 17.90
C SER A 59 41.38 33.47 19.03
N THR A 60 42.16 33.47 20.11
CA THR A 60 41.93 32.77 21.38
C THR A 60 40.87 33.48 22.23
N GLN A 61 39.63 33.01 22.17
CA GLN A 61 38.64 33.18 23.26
C GLN A 61 37.85 31.88 23.46
N PRO A 62 37.62 31.45 24.71
CA PRO A 62 36.87 30.21 24.97
C PRO A 62 35.37 30.43 24.67
N PRO A 63 34.69 29.47 24.02
CA PRO A 63 33.26 29.55 23.83
C PRO A 63 32.53 29.36 25.18
N PRO A 64 31.29 29.87 25.33
CA PRO A 64 30.47 29.61 26.51
C PRO A 64 30.20 28.10 26.62
N PRO A 65 29.93 27.56 27.82
CA PRO A 65 29.82 26.12 28.00
C PRO A 65 28.61 25.59 27.21
N LEU A 66 28.89 24.75 26.21
CA LEU A 66 27.91 23.87 25.59
C LEU A 66 27.22 23.08 26.71
N ARG A 67 25.92 23.36 26.95
CA ARG A 67 25.07 22.46 27.72
C ARG A 67 25.20 21.07 27.12
N ARG A 68 25.48 20.07 27.98
CA ARG A 68 25.59 18.65 27.63
C ARG A 68 24.46 18.25 26.69
N ARG A 69 24.82 17.72 25.51
CA ARG A 69 23.94 16.83 24.75
C ARG A 69 23.57 15.67 25.69
N LEU A 70 22.28 15.51 25.96
CA LEU A 70 21.78 14.47 26.85
C LEU A 70 21.92 13.11 26.15
N ALA A 71 22.73 12.24 26.75
CA ALA A 71 22.74 10.81 26.47
C ALA A 71 21.42 10.17 26.99
N PRO A 72 21.04 8.97 26.54
CA PRO A 72 19.83 8.29 27.03
C PRO A 72 19.84 8.17 28.55
N VAL A 73 18.77 8.65 29.17
CA VAL A 73 18.60 8.73 30.63
C VAL A 73 18.43 7.31 31.18
N VAL A 74 19.31 6.94 32.12
CA VAL A 74 19.14 5.72 32.93
C VAL A 74 17.95 5.95 33.86
N SER A 75 17.04 4.97 33.99
CA SER A 75 15.80 5.00 34.81
C SER A 75 15.94 5.51 36.26
N SER A 76 17.17 5.72 36.76
CA SER A 76 17.50 6.25 38.09
C SER A 76 17.44 7.78 38.21
N GLU A 77 17.31 8.55 37.11
CA GLU A 77 17.29 10.03 37.15
C GLU A 77 15.88 10.63 37.05
N VAL A 78 14.83 9.81 36.85
CA VAL A 78 13.44 10.27 36.71
C VAL A 78 12.78 10.46 38.09
N PRO A 79 12.09 11.59 38.36
CA PRO A 79 11.36 11.77 39.62
C PRO A 79 10.27 10.71 39.85
N GLU A 80 10.25 10.05 41.01
CA GLU A 80 9.25 9.01 41.36
C GLU A 80 7.80 9.51 41.29
N ALA A 81 7.57 10.81 41.46
CA ALA A 81 6.24 11.41 41.31
C ALA A 81 5.74 11.32 39.86
N VAL A 82 6.62 11.47 38.87
CA VAL A 82 6.30 11.35 37.44
C VAL A 82 5.97 9.91 37.10
N VAL A 83 6.80 8.95 37.52
CA VAL A 83 6.57 7.51 37.31
C VAL A 83 5.21 7.10 37.88
N ARG A 84 4.93 7.47 39.14
CA ARG A 84 3.63 7.16 39.76
C ARG A 84 2.43 7.81 39.08
N ALA A 85 2.61 9.02 38.53
CA ALA A 85 1.54 9.70 37.79
C ALA A 85 1.26 8.96 36.47
N VAL A 86 2.30 8.59 35.72
CA VAL A 86 2.14 7.83 34.47
C VAL A 86 1.53 6.45 34.74
N ASP A 87 2.03 5.71 35.73
CA ASP A 87 1.48 4.41 36.13
C ASP A 87 0.00 4.51 36.50
N ALA A 88 -0.38 5.55 37.26
CA ALA A 88 -1.77 5.75 37.65
C ALA A 88 -2.70 5.96 36.43
N VAL A 89 -2.25 6.70 35.41
CA VAL A 89 -3.04 6.93 34.19
C VAL A 89 -3.09 5.65 33.32
N ILE A 90 -2.00 4.91 33.23
CA ILE A 90 -1.96 3.62 32.52
C ILE A 90 -2.92 2.61 33.16
N MET A 91 -3.03 2.62 34.49
CA MET A 91 -3.95 1.77 35.25
C MET A 91 -5.42 2.24 35.23
N GLY A 92 -5.75 3.26 34.43
CA GLY A 92 -7.12 3.74 34.21
C GLY A 92 -7.46 5.08 34.86
N GLY A 93 -6.47 5.79 35.43
CA GLY A 93 -6.65 7.17 35.89
C GLY A 93 -6.85 8.16 34.74
N GLY A 94 -7.43 9.33 35.04
CA GLY A 94 -7.61 10.41 34.07
C GLY A 94 -6.29 11.11 33.70
N VAL A 95 -6.17 11.55 32.44
CA VAL A 95 -4.96 12.20 31.90
C VAL A 95 -4.78 13.64 32.42
N ASP A 96 -5.79 14.22 33.06
CA ASP A 96 -5.80 15.63 33.50
C ASP A 96 -4.61 15.99 34.38
N ARG A 97 -4.21 15.10 35.31
CA ARG A 97 -3.04 15.32 36.17
C ARG A 97 -1.74 15.41 35.37
N LEU A 98 -1.58 14.59 34.32
CA LEU A 98 -0.41 14.68 33.43
C LEU A 98 -0.47 15.94 32.57
N ARG A 99 -1.66 16.35 32.14
CA ARG A 99 -1.86 17.60 31.39
C ARG A 99 -1.44 18.83 32.20
N GLU A 100 -1.79 18.88 33.48
CA GLU A 100 -1.34 19.92 34.41
C GLU A 100 0.18 19.94 34.53
N MET A 101 0.80 18.78 34.77
CA MET A 101 2.27 18.65 34.94
C MET A 101 3.05 19.06 33.68
N VAL A 102 2.51 18.81 32.49
CA VAL A 102 3.12 19.19 31.21
C VAL A 102 2.98 20.69 30.93
N SER A 103 1.99 21.35 31.53
CA SER A 103 1.72 22.77 31.34
C SER A 103 2.58 23.69 32.24
N GLU A 104 3.43 23.13 33.11
CA GLU A 104 4.32 23.89 33.99
C GLU A 104 5.51 24.51 33.22
N GLU A 105 5.86 25.76 33.53
CA GLU A 105 6.81 26.60 32.75
C GLU A 105 8.24 26.04 32.62
N ASN A 106 8.67 25.10 33.47
CA ASN A 106 10.06 24.65 33.51
C ASN A 106 10.45 23.62 32.45
N GLY A 107 9.52 23.03 31.68
CA GLY A 107 9.79 22.13 30.55
C GLY A 107 10.50 20.79 30.86
N GLU A 108 11.31 20.69 31.92
CA GLU A 108 12.06 19.50 32.35
C GLU A 108 11.12 18.33 32.70
N VAL A 109 9.99 18.62 33.36
CA VAL A 109 8.97 17.61 33.70
C VAL A 109 8.38 16.96 32.45
N SER A 110 8.21 17.73 31.37
CA SER A 110 7.72 17.21 30.09
C SER A 110 8.69 16.20 29.47
N HIS A 111 10.01 16.44 29.55
CA HIS A 111 11.01 15.47 29.08
C HIS A 111 10.96 14.17 29.88
N PHE A 112 10.83 14.24 31.20
CA PHE A 112 10.68 13.03 32.04
C PHE A 112 9.40 12.24 31.72
N ILE A 113 8.28 12.92 31.49
CA ILE A 113 7.02 12.26 31.11
C ILE A 113 7.18 11.56 29.75
N VAL A 114 7.82 12.22 28.77
CA VAL A 114 8.12 11.64 27.47
C VAL A 114 8.98 10.39 27.63
N ASP A 115 10.08 10.46 28.38
CA ASP A 115 10.98 9.33 28.58
C ASP A 115 10.29 8.14 29.27
N VAL A 116 9.48 8.38 30.31
CA VAL A 116 8.73 7.31 30.99
C VAL A 116 7.71 6.66 30.05
N LEU A 117 6.96 7.45 29.28
CA LEU A 117 6.00 6.91 28.31
C LEU A 117 6.71 6.13 27.21
N MET A 118 7.85 6.63 26.70
CA MET A 118 8.67 5.92 25.71
C MET A 118 9.17 4.57 26.22
N ILE A 119 9.68 4.52 27.45
CA ILE A 119 10.10 3.27 28.09
C ILE A 119 8.89 2.32 28.25
N THR A 120 7.75 2.85 28.68
CA THR A 120 6.55 2.06 28.95
C THR A 120 5.86 1.56 27.68
N MET A 121 6.08 2.22 26.55
CA MET A 121 5.68 1.70 25.23
C MET A 121 6.64 0.62 24.71
N GLY A 122 7.79 0.38 25.35
CA GLY A 122 8.80 -0.57 24.85
C GLY A 122 9.76 0.07 23.83
N GLY A 123 10.13 1.34 24.08
CA GLY A 123 10.80 2.24 23.15
C GLY A 123 12.01 1.68 22.40
N VAL A 124 12.19 2.21 21.18
CA VAL A 124 13.34 1.99 20.30
C VAL A 124 14.51 2.85 20.80
N ASP A 125 15.63 2.24 21.18
CA ASP A 125 16.84 2.97 21.58
C ASP A 125 17.41 3.76 20.39
N GLY A 126 17.74 5.05 20.58
CA GLY A 126 18.59 5.82 19.63
C GLY A 126 17.92 6.90 18.76
N ILE A 127 16.74 7.40 19.12
CA ILE A 127 15.98 8.40 18.33
C ILE A 127 16.69 9.79 18.25
N ASP A 128 17.78 10.02 19.00
CA ASP A 128 18.53 11.29 19.04
C ASP A 128 19.61 11.43 17.93
N GLU A 129 19.79 10.47 17.02
CA GLU A 129 20.64 10.64 15.83
C GLU A 129 19.87 11.37 14.71
N GLY A 130 20.34 12.57 14.33
CA GLY A 130 19.69 13.52 13.43
C GLY A 130 19.54 13.10 11.96
N THR A 131 19.17 11.86 11.68
CA THR A 131 18.64 11.47 10.36
C THR A 131 17.17 11.89 10.29
N GLY A 132 16.87 12.88 9.45
CA GLY A 132 15.56 13.53 9.31
C GLY A 132 14.41 12.67 8.76
N ASP A 133 14.49 11.36 8.88
CA ASP A 133 13.40 10.44 8.59
C ASP A 133 13.30 9.50 9.80
N GLY A 134 12.17 9.49 10.49
CA GLY A 134 11.93 8.68 11.71
C GLY A 134 11.89 7.17 11.47
N THR A 135 12.54 6.71 10.42
CA THR A 135 12.73 5.33 9.95
C THR A 135 14.08 4.74 10.39
N SER A 136 14.77 5.36 11.38
CA SER A 136 16.10 4.93 11.79
C SER A 136 16.14 3.46 12.24
N SER A 137 17.11 2.76 11.66
CA SER A 137 17.26 1.31 11.62
C SER A 137 17.73 0.70 12.93
N SER A 138 16.86 0.61 13.94
CA SER A 138 17.05 -0.45 14.93
C SER A 138 16.90 -1.79 14.18
N THR A 139 17.98 -2.56 14.08
CA THR A 139 18.02 -3.77 13.23
C THR A 139 17.20 -4.93 13.79
N THR A 140 16.62 -4.77 14.99
CA THR A 140 15.76 -5.77 15.61
C THR A 140 14.42 -5.12 15.97
N PRO A 141 13.31 -5.53 15.34
CA PRO A 141 11.98 -5.02 15.67
C PRO A 141 11.62 -5.28 17.14
N SER A 142 11.11 -4.27 17.85
CA SER A 142 10.67 -4.38 19.25
C SER A 142 9.14 -4.42 19.34
N ILE A 143 8.63 -5.33 20.18
CA ILE A 143 7.20 -5.46 20.46
C ILE A 143 6.86 -4.59 21.67
N MET A 144 5.85 -3.72 21.53
CA MET A 144 5.42 -2.82 22.60
C MET A 144 4.81 -3.59 23.78
N SER A 145 5.00 -3.05 24.97
CA SER A 145 4.44 -3.59 26.21
C SER A 145 3.06 -3.01 26.56
N SER A 146 2.73 -1.80 26.10
CA SER A 146 1.46 -1.13 26.42
C SER A 146 0.96 -0.20 25.31
N SER A 147 -0.14 -0.57 24.65
CA SER A 147 -0.83 0.32 23.71
C SER A 147 -1.55 1.48 24.41
N ARG A 148 -1.91 1.32 25.70
CA ARG A 148 -2.49 2.41 26.50
C ARG A 148 -1.49 3.54 26.72
N ALA A 149 -0.20 3.22 26.90
CA ALA A 149 0.85 4.24 26.98
C ALA A 149 0.96 5.03 25.67
N ALA A 150 0.81 4.37 24.51
CA ALA A 150 0.78 5.04 23.20
C ALA A 150 -0.43 5.96 23.03
N ALA A 151 -1.61 5.55 23.51
CA ALA A 151 -2.80 6.40 23.53
C ALA A 151 -2.59 7.68 24.38
N ILE A 152 -2.03 7.53 25.59
CA ILE A 152 -1.74 8.66 26.49
C ILE A 152 -0.68 9.58 25.86
N ALA A 153 0.37 9.01 25.28
CA ALA A 153 1.41 9.75 24.57
C ALA A 153 0.83 10.61 23.43
N ALA A 154 -0.09 10.05 22.64
CA ALA A 154 -0.79 10.78 21.59
C ALA A 154 -1.71 11.88 22.17
N GLU A 155 -2.52 11.58 23.18
CA GLU A 155 -3.42 12.55 23.83
C GLU A 155 -2.69 13.76 24.43
N LEU A 156 -1.45 13.57 24.89
CA LEU A 156 -0.62 14.63 25.49
C LEU A 156 0.07 15.53 24.47
N LEU A 157 0.19 15.13 23.19
CA LEU A 157 0.91 15.88 22.16
C LEU A 157 0.53 17.37 22.07
N PRO A 158 -0.76 17.76 22.07
CA PRO A 158 -1.14 19.17 21.98
C PRO A 158 -0.65 20.04 23.15
N TYR A 159 -0.41 19.42 24.30
CA TYR A 159 -0.07 20.11 25.54
C TYR A 159 1.45 20.17 25.78
N LEU A 160 2.22 19.27 25.16
CA LEU A 160 3.68 19.27 25.26
C LEU A 160 4.28 20.56 24.68
N PRO A 161 5.32 21.15 25.30
CA PRO A 161 5.93 22.37 24.79
C PRO A 161 6.65 22.14 23.45
N CYS A 162 6.53 23.11 22.53
CA CYS A 162 7.33 23.23 21.32
C CYS A 162 8.37 24.33 21.51
N GLY A 163 9.65 24.00 21.40
CA GLY A 163 10.77 24.90 21.70
C GLY A 163 12.03 24.45 20.94
N THR A 164 13.20 24.50 21.57
CA THR A 164 14.45 24.03 20.94
C THR A 164 14.40 22.55 20.59
N GLU A 165 14.67 22.22 19.33
CA GLU A 165 14.62 20.85 18.82
C GLU A 165 15.79 19.98 19.34
N PRO A 166 15.56 18.69 19.69
CA PRO A 166 14.25 18.04 19.69
C PRO A 166 13.40 18.44 20.91
N SER A 167 12.27 19.10 20.66
CA SER A 167 11.33 19.49 21.71
C SER A 167 10.60 18.25 22.27
N PRO A 168 10.08 18.28 23.52
CA PRO A 168 9.30 17.16 24.08
C PRO A 168 8.18 16.69 23.15
N ARG A 169 7.50 17.63 22.48
CA ARG A 169 6.46 17.32 21.49
C ARG A 169 7.01 16.54 20.30
N THR A 170 8.09 17.02 19.67
CA THR A 170 8.70 16.34 18.51
C THR A 170 9.27 14.98 18.90
N ARG A 171 9.93 14.88 20.05
CA ARG A 171 10.47 13.62 20.58
C ARG A 171 9.36 12.59 20.81
N MET A 172 8.23 13.00 21.39
CA MET A 172 7.08 12.12 21.56
C MET A 172 6.50 11.65 20.22
N ALA A 173 6.28 12.56 19.27
CA ALA A 173 5.72 12.23 17.97
C ALA A 173 6.63 11.27 17.17
N ARG A 174 7.95 11.51 17.19
CA ARG A 174 8.94 10.60 16.59
C ARG A 174 9.02 9.26 17.32
N GLY A 175 8.88 9.27 18.64
CA GLY A 175 8.83 8.06 19.45
C GLY A 175 7.63 7.17 19.16
N LEU A 176 6.45 7.76 19.00
CA LEU A 176 5.25 7.07 18.53
C LEU A 176 5.45 6.50 17.13
N LEU A 177 6.00 7.29 16.20
CA LEU A 177 6.29 6.82 14.85
C LEU A 177 7.26 5.64 14.85
N ALA A 178 8.38 5.73 15.57
CA ALA A 178 9.35 4.66 15.68
C ALA A 178 8.73 3.37 16.24
N THR A 179 7.85 3.50 17.25
CA THR A 179 7.14 2.36 17.85
C THR A 179 6.18 1.71 16.84
N LEU A 180 5.44 2.51 16.06
CA LEU A 180 4.52 2.02 15.04
C LEU A 180 5.26 1.39 13.83
N SER A 181 6.40 1.94 13.46
CA SER A 181 7.25 1.45 12.38
C SER A 181 8.04 0.19 12.75
N ALA A 182 8.18 -0.11 14.04
CA ALA A 182 8.98 -1.24 14.52
C ALA A 182 8.46 -2.60 14.04
N CYS A 183 7.14 -2.87 14.14
CA CYS A 183 6.53 -4.11 13.64
C CYS A 183 5.00 -3.99 13.50
N THR A 184 4.40 -4.86 12.69
CA THR A 184 2.93 -5.02 12.54
C THR A 184 2.24 -5.24 13.87
N ARG A 185 2.82 -6.05 14.76
CA ARG A 185 2.25 -6.37 16.07
C ARG A 185 1.97 -5.11 16.92
N ASN A 186 2.82 -4.09 16.82
CA ASN A 186 2.60 -2.80 17.48
C ASN A 186 1.42 -2.05 16.84
N ARG A 187 1.32 -2.06 15.52
CA ARG A 187 0.20 -1.47 14.77
C ARG A 187 -1.10 -2.16 15.12
N THR A 188 -1.13 -3.49 15.20
CA THR A 188 -2.31 -4.27 15.62
C THR A 188 -2.78 -3.86 17.02
N MET A 189 -1.88 -3.78 18.00
CA MET A 189 -2.24 -3.38 19.37
C MET A 189 -2.75 -1.94 19.44
N CYS A 190 -2.13 -1.02 18.70
CA CYS A 190 -2.54 0.37 18.61
C CYS A 190 -3.90 0.53 17.92
N SER A 191 -4.13 -0.16 16.81
CA SER A 191 -5.39 -0.15 16.08
C SER A 191 -6.54 -0.72 16.91
N ALA A 192 -6.31 -1.83 17.61
CA ALA A 192 -7.29 -2.41 18.53
C ALA A 192 -7.64 -1.47 19.70
N SER A 193 -6.70 -0.61 20.12
CA SER A 193 -6.93 0.41 21.16
C SER A 193 -7.58 1.71 20.64
N GLY A 194 -7.80 1.84 19.33
CA GLY A 194 -8.40 3.03 18.72
C GLY A 194 -7.45 4.21 18.53
N LEU A 195 -6.13 3.98 18.52
CA LEU A 195 -5.12 5.05 18.47
C LEU A 195 -5.29 5.98 17.26
N LEU A 196 -5.71 5.47 16.09
CA LEU A 196 -5.93 6.29 14.90
C LEU A 196 -6.95 7.41 15.14
N ALA A 197 -8.05 7.13 15.86
CA ALA A 197 -9.05 8.16 16.16
C ALA A 197 -8.49 9.27 17.06
N ILE A 198 -7.66 8.90 18.03
CA ILE A 198 -6.96 9.84 18.92
C ILE A 198 -6.00 10.73 18.11
N LEU A 199 -5.21 10.14 17.22
CA LEU A 199 -4.27 10.88 16.38
C LEU A 199 -4.97 11.86 15.45
N LEU A 200 -6.11 11.48 14.87
CA LEU A 200 -6.92 12.38 14.04
C LEU A 200 -7.49 13.56 14.85
N GLU A 201 -7.98 13.31 16.07
CA GLU A 201 -8.45 14.39 16.96
C GLU A 201 -7.31 15.33 17.38
N VAL A 202 -6.14 14.78 17.68
CA VAL A 202 -4.93 15.53 18.02
C VAL A 202 -4.44 16.37 16.84
N ALA A 203 -4.44 15.80 15.63
CA ALA A 203 -4.13 16.50 14.40
C ALA A 203 -5.12 17.65 14.13
N GLU A 204 -6.41 17.46 14.38
CA GLU A 204 -7.39 18.55 14.27
C GLU A 204 -7.05 19.72 15.20
N LYS A 205 -6.75 19.43 16.47
CA LYS A 205 -6.38 20.46 17.46
C LYS A 205 -5.12 21.21 17.06
N LEU A 206 -4.11 20.50 16.55
CA LEU A 206 -2.80 21.06 16.22
C LEU A 206 -2.77 21.80 14.87
N PHE A 207 -3.44 21.27 13.84
CA PHE A 207 -3.38 21.80 12.48
C PHE A 207 -4.47 22.83 12.19
N VAL A 208 -5.62 22.76 12.89
CA VAL A 208 -6.78 23.64 12.67
C VAL A 208 -7.06 24.52 13.89
N GLY A 209 -7.08 23.94 15.10
CA GLY A 209 -7.54 24.62 16.31
C GLY A 209 -6.56 25.61 16.95
N MET A 210 -5.26 25.35 16.88
CA MET A 210 -4.24 26.19 17.51
C MET A 210 -3.65 27.17 16.50
N GLY A 211 -4.22 28.37 16.40
CA GLY A 211 -3.73 29.49 15.57
C GLY A 211 -2.32 30.02 15.91
N GLN A 212 -1.56 29.31 16.76
CA GLN A 212 -0.23 29.69 17.26
C GLN A 212 0.87 28.60 17.02
N SER A 213 0.57 27.47 16.37
CA SER A 213 1.58 26.40 16.13
C SER A 213 2.26 26.50 14.75
N ARG A 214 2.46 27.71 14.20
CA ARG A 214 3.10 27.86 12.87
C ARG A 214 4.55 27.35 12.79
N GLU A 215 5.21 27.10 13.92
CA GLU A 215 6.63 26.71 13.97
C GLU A 215 6.90 25.22 14.24
N TRP A 216 5.88 24.40 14.55
CA TRP A 216 6.11 22.97 14.82
C TRP A 216 5.95 22.10 13.58
N ASP A 217 6.94 21.24 13.32
CA ASP A 217 6.87 20.22 12.28
C ASP A 217 5.98 19.03 12.71
N GLY A 218 4.74 19.04 12.24
CA GLY A 218 3.76 17.96 12.42
C GLY A 218 3.95 16.73 11.54
N THR A 219 4.97 16.67 10.68
CA THR A 219 5.21 15.53 9.76
C THR A 219 5.25 14.17 10.48
N PRO A 220 5.93 14.02 11.65
CA PRO A 220 5.92 12.74 12.36
C PRO A 220 4.51 12.28 12.80
N LEU A 221 3.62 13.22 13.14
CA LEU A 221 2.23 12.92 13.48
C LEU A 221 1.44 12.45 12.25
N VAL A 222 1.63 13.12 11.10
CA VAL A 222 1.02 12.70 9.83
C VAL A 222 1.50 11.29 9.44
N HIS A 223 2.78 10.99 9.61
CA HIS A 223 3.31 9.64 9.38
C HIS A 223 2.75 8.59 10.35
N CYS A 224 2.48 8.94 11.61
CA CYS A 224 1.78 8.03 12.54
C CYS A 224 0.38 7.67 12.02
N ILE A 225 -0.37 8.67 11.53
CA ILE A 225 -1.69 8.49 10.92
C ILE A 225 -1.57 7.62 9.66
N GLN A 226 -0.59 7.89 8.79
CA GLN A 226 -0.32 7.12 7.58
C GLN A 226 -0.04 5.64 7.86
N VAL A 227 0.87 5.36 8.79
CA VAL A 227 1.32 4.00 9.10
C VAL A 227 0.19 3.19 9.76
N LEU A 228 -0.56 3.78 10.68
CA LEU A 228 -1.73 3.10 11.27
C LEU A 228 -2.88 2.96 10.30
N GLY A 229 -3.16 4.00 9.51
CA GLY A 229 -4.19 3.99 8.48
C GLY A 229 -3.94 2.93 7.41
N GLY A 230 -2.68 2.73 7.02
CA GLY A 230 -2.28 1.68 6.08
C GLY A 230 -2.39 0.27 6.66
N HIS A 231 -2.14 0.10 7.97
CA HIS A 231 -2.35 -1.17 8.66
C HIS A 231 -3.84 -1.50 8.81
N SER A 232 -4.65 -0.59 9.36
CA SER A 232 -6.09 -0.76 9.54
C SER A 232 -6.82 0.56 9.73
N VAL A 233 -7.81 0.83 8.88
CA VAL A 233 -8.70 1.99 9.00
C VAL A 233 -10.14 1.55 8.85
N SER A 234 -11.00 1.90 9.82
CA SER A 234 -12.45 1.65 9.74
C SER A 234 -13.16 2.73 8.93
N VAL A 235 -14.38 2.46 8.46
CA VAL A 235 -15.22 3.46 7.75
C VAL A 235 -15.38 4.75 8.56
N LYS A 236 -15.60 4.63 9.88
CA LYS A 236 -15.69 5.78 10.77
C LYS A 236 -14.36 6.55 10.83
N GLY A 237 -13.24 5.84 10.93
CA GLY A 237 -11.91 6.44 10.95
C GLY A 237 -11.58 7.17 9.65
N LEU A 238 -11.89 6.54 8.51
CA LEU A 238 -11.71 7.13 7.19
C LEU A 238 -12.58 8.39 7.02
N HIS A 239 -13.85 8.33 7.40
CA HIS A 239 -14.73 9.49 7.37
C HIS A 239 -14.19 10.64 8.24
N SER A 240 -13.73 10.36 9.47
CA SER A 240 -13.08 11.35 10.33
C SER A 240 -11.81 11.94 9.70
N TRP A 241 -11.02 11.14 8.99
CA TRP A 241 -9.84 11.60 8.26
C TRP A 241 -10.22 12.54 7.11
N LEU A 242 -11.21 12.18 6.29
CA LEU A 242 -11.68 13.04 5.19
C LEU A 242 -12.28 14.36 5.71
N LEU A 243 -13.00 14.32 6.84
CA LEU A 243 -13.47 15.53 7.51
C LEU A 243 -12.32 16.41 8.01
N LEU A 244 -11.24 15.81 8.52
CA LEU A 244 -10.05 16.55 8.94
C LEU A 244 -9.37 17.21 7.73
N VAL A 245 -9.22 16.51 6.61
CA VAL A 245 -8.71 17.09 5.34
C VAL A 245 -9.55 18.30 4.94
N LYS A 246 -10.89 18.16 4.98
CA LYS A 246 -11.82 19.26 4.68
C LYS A 246 -11.64 20.47 5.62
N LYS A 247 -11.48 20.23 6.92
CA LYS A 247 -11.26 21.31 7.92
C LYS A 247 -9.90 21.99 7.75
N ALA A 248 -8.89 21.26 7.27
CA ALA A 248 -7.55 21.77 7.03
C ALA A 248 -7.38 22.44 5.66
N LEU A 249 -8.43 22.51 4.83
CA LEU A 249 -8.37 23.16 3.51
C LEU A 249 -7.82 24.59 3.61
N GLY A 250 -6.97 24.95 2.66
CA GLY A 250 -6.25 26.22 2.66
C GLY A 250 -4.96 26.23 3.49
N THR A 251 -4.62 25.11 4.14
CA THR A 251 -3.32 24.91 4.82
C THR A 251 -2.50 23.82 4.14
N LEU A 252 -1.18 23.80 4.37
CA LEU A 252 -0.29 22.73 3.89
C LEU A 252 -0.74 21.33 4.38
N TRP A 253 -1.40 21.27 5.54
CA TRP A 253 -1.79 20.01 6.17
C TRP A 253 -2.88 19.25 5.41
N ALA A 254 -3.75 19.93 4.67
CA ALA A 254 -4.75 19.24 3.84
C ALA A 254 -4.06 18.34 2.79
N THR A 255 -3.05 18.87 2.09
CA THR A 255 -2.28 18.12 1.10
C THR A 255 -1.47 17.00 1.76
N GLN A 256 -0.79 17.28 2.87
CA GLN A 256 -0.01 16.26 3.61
C GLN A 256 -0.89 15.10 4.13
N LEU A 257 -2.08 15.41 4.66
CA LEU A 257 -3.03 14.38 5.12
C LEU A 257 -3.63 13.58 3.97
N THR A 258 -3.80 14.18 2.79
CA THR A 258 -4.31 13.49 1.59
C THR A 258 -3.24 12.59 0.99
N LEU A 259 -1.98 13.04 0.94
CA LEU A 259 -0.82 12.22 0.56
C LEU A 259 -0.61 11.07 1.54
N ALA A 260 -0.80 11.30 2.84
CA ALA A 260 -0.79 10.23 3.84
C ALA A 260 -1.86 9.17 3.55
N LEU A 261 -3.08 9.58 3.16
CA LEU A 261 -4.11 8.65 2.75
C LEU A 261 -3.74 7.88 1.46
N GLU A 262 -3.18 8.56 0.45
CA GLU A 262 -2.64 7.92 -0.77
C GLU A 262 -1.63 6.83 -0.41
N ASN A 263 -0.65 7.17 0.42
CA ASN A 263 0.38 6.25 0.87
C ASN A 263 -0.21 5.10 1.70
N SER A 264 -1.23 5.33 2.53
CA SER A 264 -1.92 4.29 3.29
C SER A 264 -2.65 3.30 2.38
N VAL A 265 -3.35 3.80 1.35
CA VAL A 265 -4.09 2.95 0.40
C VAL A 265 -3.11 2.14 -0.46
N GLY A 266 -1.96 2.72 -0.83
CA GLY A 266 -0.95 2.08 -1.68
C GLY A 266 0.10 1.25 -0.94
N CYS A 267 0.08 1.20 0.39
CA CYS A 267 1.16 0.55 1.15
C CYS A 267 1.20 -0.96 0.91
N ASN A 268 2.40 -1.54 1.02
CA ASN A 268 2.58 -2.98 0.79
C ASN A 268 1.79 -3.83 1.79
N GLU A 269 1.61 -3.34 3.02
CA GLU A 269 0.87 -4.02 4.07
C GLU A 269 -0.63 -4.14 3.78
N ALA A 270 -1.23 -3.12 3.14
CA ALA A 270 -2.65 -3.09 2.79
C ALA A 270 -3.06 -4.13 1.73
N LYS A 271 -2.08 -4.73 1.04
CA LYS A 271 -2.30 -5.76 0.00
C LYS A 271 -2.45 -7.17 0.56
N GLY A 272 -2.14 -7.37 1.84
CA GLY A 272 -2.18 -8.69 2.47
C GLY A 272 -3.56 -9.14 2.95
N PRO A 273 -3.62 -10.33 3.57
CA PRO A 273 -4.84 -10.85 4.21
C PRO A 273 -5.33 -9.92 5.33
N ALA A 274 -6.64 -9.72 5.44
CA ALA A 274 -7.32 -9.00 6.51
C ALA A 274 -7.27 -9.71 7.88
N VAL A 275 -7.08 -11.04 7.88
CA VAL A 275 -6.95 -11.82 9.12
C VAL A 275 -5.71 -12.71 9.06
N THR A 276 -4.80 -12.59 10.03
CA THR A 276 -3.52 -13.32 10.03
C THR A 276 -3.14 -13.86 11.41
N PHE A 277 -2.34 -14.93 11.40
CA PHE A 277 -1.60 -15.39 12.58
C PHE A 277 -0.37 -14.51 12.79
N GLU A 278 -0.17 -14.00 13.99
CA GLU A 278 1.02 -13.23 14.36
C GLU A 278 1.97 -14.10 15.18
N PHE A 279 3.17 -14.31 14.65
CA PHE A 279 4.27 -15.01 15.30
C PHE A 279 5.33 -14.01 15.77
N ASP A 280 5.74 -14.12 17.03
CA ASP A 280 6.62 -13.21 17.77
C ASP A 280 8.13 -13.36 17.48
N GLY A 281 8.55 -14.37 16.71
CA GLY A 281 9.97 -14.65 16.47
C GLY A 281 10.76 -15.23 17.65
N GLU A 282 10.17 -15.34 18.83
CA GLU A 282 10.85 -15.87 20.02
C GLU A 282 10.40 -17.29 20.33
N SER A 283 9.09 -17.51 20.40
CA SER A 283 8.56 -18.74 20.99
C SER A 283 7.15 -19.14 20.57
N SER A 284 6.50 -18.31 19.76
CA SER A 284 5.25 -18.59 19.08
C SER A 284 5.37 -19.71 18.04
N GLY A 285 4.25 -20.38 17.76
CA GLY A 285 4.18 -21.44 16.75
C GLY A 285 2.83 -22.14 16.78
N LEU A 286 2.50 -22.87 15.71
CA LEU A 286 1.36 -23.79 15.69
C LEU A 286 1.88 -25.23 15.67
N LEU A 287 1.35 -26.08 16.54
CA LEU A 287 1.65 -27.50 16.61
C LEU A 287 0.42 -28.28 16.18
N ALA A 288 0.43 -28.72 14.93
CA ALA A 288 -0.57 -29.64 14.39
C ALA A 288 -0.41 -31.05 15.00
N PRO A 289 -1.50 -31.84 15.07
CA PRO A 289 -1.44 -33.20 15.61
C PRO A 289 -0.49 -34.07 14.78
N GLY A 290 0.21 -34.97 15.47
CA GLY A 290 0.94 -36.06 14.82
C GLY A 290 -0.01 -37.05 14.14
N GLU A 291 0.52 -37.81 13.19
CA GLU A 291 -0.22 -38.83 12.43
C GLU A 291 0.38 -40.21 12.67
N SER A 292 -0.48 -41.24 12.65
CA SER A 292 -0.07 -42.63 12.88
C SER A 292 0.84 -43.20 11.78
N ARG A 293 0.94 -42.51 10.65
CA ARG A 293 1.77 -42.84 9.49
C ARG A 293 2.40 -41.57 8.92
N TRP A 294 3.39 -41.73 8.05
CA TRP A 294 3.96 -40.61 7.30
C TRP A 294 3.00 -40.17 6.17
N PRO A 295 2.48 -38.93 6.21
CA PRO A 295 1.49 -38.47 5.24
C PRO A 295 2.06 -38.20 3.84
N PHE A 296 3.32 -37.78 3.77
CA PHE A 296 3.96 -37.24 2.56
C PHE A 296 4.70 -38.31 1.73
N SER A 297 4.07 -39.47 1.55
CA SER A 297 4.70 -40.60 0.83
C SER A 297 4.75 -40.38 -0.69
N ASN A 298 3.83 -39.59 -1.23
CA ASN A 298 3.68 -39.30 -2.66
C ASN A 298 4.18 -37.91 -3.06
N GLY A 299 4.82 -37.20 -2.12
CA GLY A 299 5.13 -35.78 -2.28
C GLY A 299 4.59 -34.98 -1.11
N PHE A 300 4.69 -33.65 -1.21
CA PHE A 300 3.94 -32.73 -0.36
C PHE A 300 3.75 -31.39 -1.07
N GLY A 301 2.78 -30.62 -0.60
CA GLY A 301 2.64 -29.21 -0.93
C GLY A 301 2.48 -28.39 0.35
N PHE A 302 3.00 -27.17 0.34
CA PHE A 302 2.80 -26.17 1.38
C PHE A 302 2.50 -24.84 0.69
N ALA A 303 1.47 -24.13 1.13
CA ALA A 303 1.17 -22.80 0.63
C ALA A 303 0.65 -21.90 1.74
N THR A 304 1.11 -20.65 1.78
CA THR A 304 0.60 -19.63 2.70
C THR A 304 1.02 -18.22 2.28
N TRP A 305 0.29 -17.23 2.75
CA TRP A 305 0.71 -15.83 2.70
C TRP A 305 1.66 -15.54 3.87
N ILE A 306 2.77 -14.84 3.64
CA ILE A 306 3.70 -14.43 4.69
C ILE A 306 4.06 -12.95 4.58
N TYR A 307 4.22 -12.30 5.74
CA TYR A 307 4.83 -10.98 5.90
C TYR A 307 5.92 -11.09 6.95
N VAL A 308 7.18 -11.20 6.51
CA VAL A 308 8.30 -11.40 7.43
C VAL A 308 8.75 -10.06 7.99
N GLU A 309 8.69 -9.91 9.31
CA GLU A 309 9.12 -8.70 10.02
C GLU A 309 10.64 -8.55 10.01
N SER A 310 11.32 -9.64 10.35
CA SER A 310 12.77 -9.68 10.38
C SER A 310 13.28 -11.11 10.24
N PHE A 311 14.35 -11.26 9.46
CA PHE A 311 15.05 -12.52 9.28
C PHE A 311 16.11 -12.81 10.36
N SER A 312 16.33 -11.88 11.30
CA SER A 312 17.24 -12.00 12.45
C SER A 312 18.62 -12.64 12.17
N ASP A 313 19.52 -11.83 11.59
CA ASP A 313 20.98 -11.73 11.81
C ASP A 313 21.57 -10.88 10.66
N SER A 314 21.45 -9.54 10.75
CA SER A 314 21.93 -8.61 9.70
C SER A 314 23.44 -8.78 9.40
N ARG A 315 24.23 -9.24 10.38
CA ARG A 315 25.66 -9.55 10.23
C ARG A 315 25.96 -10.77 9.37
N ASN A 316 25.02 -11.70 9.23
CA ASN A 316 25.19 -12.95 8.50
C ASN A 316 24.64 -12.89 7.06
N THR A 317 23.83 -11.87 6.73
CA THR A 317 23.30 -11.64 5.38
C THR A 317 24.43 -11.44 4.39
N ALA A 318 25.43 -10.60 4.68
CA ALA A 318 26.57 -10.39 3.79
C ALA A 318 27.37 -11.68 3.50
N THR A 319 27.52 -12.55 4.51
CA THR A 319 28.20 -13.85 4.36
C THR A 319 27.36 -14.85 3.57
N ALA A 320 26.04 -14.87 3.75
CA ALA A 320 25.11 -15.69 2.98
C ALA A 320 25.04 -15.22 1.52
N THR A 321 24.90 -13.92 1.28
CA THR A 321 24.92 -13.31 -0.06
C THR A 321 26.25 -13.57 -0.77
N ALA A 322 27.39 -13.48 -0.08
CA ALA A 322 28.70 -13.82 -0.64
C ALA A 322 28.84 -15.32 -0.96
N ALA A 323 28.30 -16.21 -0.13
CA ALA A 323 28.30 -17.65 -0.39
C ALA A 323 27.38 -18.02 -1.57
N ILE A 324 26.23 -17.35 -1.70
CA ILE A 324 25.29 -17.52 -2.82
C ILE A 324 25.87 -16.96 -4.11
N ALA A 325 26.51 -15.79 -4.08
CA ALA A 325 27.24 -15.22 -5.22
C ALA A 325 28.39 -16.13 -5.69
N ALA A 326 29.11 -16.75 -4.75
CA ALA A 326 30.15 -17.74 -5.07
C ALA A 326 29.56 -19.04 -5.65
N ALA A 327 28.38 -19.46 -5.22
CA ALA A 327 27.67 -20.61 -5.79
C ALA A 327 27.16 -20.31 -7.21
N ALA A 328 26.56 -19.14 -7.43
CA ALA A 328 26.07 -18.67 -8.73
C ALA A 328 27.20 -18.44 -9.76
N ALA A 329 28.37 -18.00 -9.31
CA ALA A 329 29.55 -17.79 -10.17
C ALA A 329 30.25 -19.09 -10.60
N SER A 330 29.91 -20.25 -10.02
CA SER A 330 30.58 -21.53 -10.27
C SER A 330 30.04 -22.34 -11.46
N THR A 331 29.21 -21.73 -12.31
CA THR A 331 28.51 -22.35 -13.45
C THR A 331 29.42 -22.89 -14.59
N SER A 332 30.76 -22.87 -14.46
CA SER A 332 31.66 -23.18 -15.58
C SER A 332 32.59 -24.39 -15.44
N GLY A 333 32.44 -25.32 -14.49
CA GLY A 333 33.33 -26.50 -14.52
C GLY A 333 33.07 -27.65 -13.56
N LYS A 334 32.74 -28.82 -14.16
CA LYS A 334 32.94 -30.26 -13.81
C LYS A 334 32.89 -30.76 -12.34
N SER A 335 32.69 -29.90 -11.36
CA SER A 335 32.32 -30.21 -9.98
C SER A 335 30.94 -29.61 -9.77
N SER A 336 29.94 -30.42 -9.40
CA SER A 336 28.56 -29.95 -9.25
C SER A 336 28.51 -28.80 -8.23
N ALA A 337 28.01 -27.62 -8.64
CA ALA A 337 27.79 -26.44 -7.78
C ALA A 337 27.06 -26.80 -6.46
N TRP A 338 26.22 -27.85 -6.53
CA TRP A 338 25.55 -28.54 -5.43
C TRP A 338 26.45 -29.01 -4.29
N ALA A 339 27.64 -29.55 -4.59
CA ALA A 339 28.56 -30.09 -3.59
C ALA A 339 29.30 -28.98 -2.84
N ALA A 340 29.57 -27.85 -3.49
CA ALA A 340 30.20 -26.68 -2.87
C ALA A 340 29.21 -25.93 -1.96
N ALA A 341 27.95 -25.79 -2.40
CA ALA A 341 26.87 -25.22 -1.59
C ALA A 341 26.57 -26.08 -0.34
N ALA A 342 26.49 -27.40 -0.50
CA ALA A 342 26.31 -28.33 0.62
C ALA A 342 27.49 -28.32 1.61
N ALA A 343 28.74 -28.20 1.12
CA ALA A 343 29.93 -28.12 1.95
C ALA A 343 30.01 -26.82 2.77
N ALA A 344 29.59 -25.69 2.18
CA ALA A 344 29.49 -24.40 2.88
C ALA A 344 28.42 -24.44 4.01
N CYS A 345 27.34 -25.21 3.82
CA CYS A 345 26.30 -25.40 4.83
C CYS A 345 26.76 -26.28 5.99
N THR A 346 27.53 -27.33 5.72
CA THR A 346 28.14 -28.14 6.80
C THR A 346 29.13 -27.35 7.64
N LEU A 347 29.89 -26.43 7.04
CA LEU A 347 30.80 -25.52 7.76
C LEU A 347 30.05 -24.41 8.53
N ALA A 348 28.89 -23.97 8.04
CA ALA A 348 28.04 -22.98 8.72
C ALA A 348 27.18 -23.59 9.85
N GLY A 349 27.07 -24.92 9.94
CA GLY A 349 26.28 -25.63 10.94
C GLY A 349 26.91 -25.74 12.33
N GLU A 350 28.15 -25.29 12.51
CA GLU A 350 28.94 -25.54 13.73
C GLU A 350 28.94 -24.38 14.74
N GLY A 351 28.41 -23.21 14.37
CA GLY A 351 28.07 -22.11 15.29
C GLY A 351 26.55 -21.92 15.35
N THR A 352 25.96 -21.93 16.54
CA THR A 352 24.50 -21.83 16.78
C THR A 352 23.88 -20.60 16.09
N LYS A 353 23.41 -20.75 14.85
CA LYS A 353 22.85 -19.70 13.99
C LYS A 353 21.33 -19.69 14.11
N HIS A 354 20.74 -18.53 14.39
CA HIS A 354 19.28 -18.38 14.40
C HIS A 354 18.75 -18.67 12.99
N MET A 355 17.92 -19.69 12.85
CA MET A 355 17.36 -20.16 11.58
C MET A 355 15.86 -20.26 11.79
N PRO A 356 15.07 -19.21 11.54
CA PRO A 356 13.66 -19.24 11.88
C PRO A 356 12.89 -20.13 10.89
N ARG A 357 12.03 -21.02 11.42
CA ARG A 357 11.38 -22.10 10.64
C ARG A 357 10.03 -21.62 10.12
N LEU A 358 9.82 -21.81 8.82
CA LEU A 358 8.51 -21.70 8.20
C LEU A 358 7.66 -22.91 8.62
N PHE A 359 8.21 -24.12 8.49
CA PHE A 359 7.61 -25.34 9.01
C PHE A 359 8.67 -26.41 9.33
N SER A 360 8.31 -27.36 10.20
CA SER A 360 9.06 -28.58 10.49
C SER A 360 8.11 -29.78 10.55
N PHE A 361 8.27 -30.72 9.61
CA PHE A 361 7.52 -31.98 9.55
C PHE A 361 8.47 -33.13 9.87
N LEU A 362 8.39 -33.64 11.11
CA LEU A 362 9.40 -34.53 11.67
C LEU A 362 8.77 -35.74 12.37
N THR A 363 9.43 -36.88 12.27
CA THR A 363 9.20 -38.03 13.13
C THR A 363 9.82 -37.81 14.52
N ALA A 364 9.53 -38.70 15.47
CA ALA A 364 10.12 -38.63 16.83
C ALA A 364 11.65 -38.70 16.81
N ASP A 365 12.23 -39.31 15.77
CA ASP A 365 13.67 -39.46 15.59
C ASP A 365 14.30 -38.30 14.78
N ASN A 366 13.52 -37.26 14.46
CA ASN A 366 13.91 -36.13 13.60
C ASN A 366 14.23 -36.54 12.16
N ASP A 367 13.66 -37.66 11.69
CA ASP A 367 13.58 -37.96 10.27
C ASP A 367 12.46 -37.10 9.67
N GLY A 368 12.69 -36.38 8.57
CA GLY A 368 11.67 -35.50 7.99
C GLY A 368 12.20 -34.39 7.10
N VAL A 369 11.42 -33.31 7.02
CA VAL A 369 11.70 -32.12 6.23
C VAL A 369 11.43 -30.85 7.04
N GLU A 370 12.30 -29.87 6.89
CA GLU A 370 12.18 -28.54 7.50
C GLU A 370 12.40 -27.49 6.41
N ALA A 371 11.61 -26.41 6.44
CA ALA A 371 11.84 -25.20 5.66
C ALA A 371 12.11 -24.04 6.61
N TYR A 372 13.20 -23.30 6.39
CA TYR A 372 13.62 -22.21 7.26
C TYR A 372 14.34 -21.11 6.49
N PHE A 373 14.40 -19.92 7.06
CA PHE A 373 15.16 -18.82 6.49
C PHE A 373 16.60 -18.83 6.95
N HIS A 374 17.50 -18.51 6.02
CA HIS A 374 18.91 -18.24 6.28
C HIS A 374 19.26 -16.88 5.70
N GLY A 375 19.22 -15.84 6.53
CA GLY A 375 19.13 -14.47 6.01
C GLY A 375 17.82 -14.30 5.24
N GLN A 376 17.86 -13.68 4.07
CA GLN A 376 16.69 -13.39 3.23
C GLN A 376 16.28 -14.55 2.29
N PHE A 377 16.92 -15.71 2.41
CA PHE A 377 16.73 -16.83 1.49
C PHE A 377 16.06 -18.02 2.18
N LEU A 378 15.16 -18.70 1.47
CA LEU A 378 14.51 -19.91 1.95
C LEU A 378 15.39 -21.13 1.70
N VAL A 379 15.51 -21.98 2.72
CA VAL A 379 16.29 -23.23 2.71
C VAL A 379 15.38 -24.38 3.07
N VAL A 380 15.47 -25.48 2.33
CA VAL A 380 14.78 -26.72 2.63
C VAL A 380 15.80 -27.80 2.95
N GLU A 381 15.69 -28.38 4.14
CA GLU A 381 16.52 -29.49 4.59
C GLU A 381 15.64 -30.72 4.78
N SER A 382 16.06 -31.85 4.23
CA SER A 382 15.49 -33.16 4.53
C SER A 382 16.57 -34.11 5.02
N GLY A 383 16.21 -35.03 5.89
CA GLY A 383 17.19 -35.96 6.44
C GLY A 383 16.58 -37.06 7.28
N THR A 384 17.40 -38.08 7.52
CA THR A 384 17.18 -39.06 8.58
C THR A 384 18.13 -38.74 9.72
N GLY A 385 17.70 -38.79 10.99
CA GLY A 385 18.35 -38.15 12.14
C GLY A 385 19.84 -38.49 12.36
N LYS A 386 20.34 -39.61 11.82
CA LYS A 386 21.77 -40.00 11.84
C LYS A 386 22.41 -40.15 10.45
N GLY A 387 21.66 -39.89 9.37
CA GLY A 387 22.08 -40.08 7.99
C GLY A 387 22.56 -38.80 7.31
N LYS A 388 22.85 -38.91 6.00
CA LYS A 388 23.18 -37.77 5.13
C LYS A 388 21.94 -36.87 5.01
N LYS A 389 22.12 -35.57 5.26
CA LYS A 389 21.09 -34.55 5.04
C LYS A 389 21.18 -34.01 3.63
N ALA A 390 20.04 -33.82 2.98
CA ALA A 390 19.92 -33.09 1.73
C ALA A 390 19.45 -31.67 2.06
N SER A 391 20.17 -30.66 1.62
CA SER A 391 19.84 -29.25 1.83
C SER A 391 19.81 -28.53 0.48
N LEU A 392 18.74 -27.79 0.22
CA LEU A 392 18.58 -26.93 -0.96
C LEU A 392 18.37 -25.49 -0.52
N HIS A 393 19.08 -24.57 -1.19
CA HIS A 393 18.94 -23.13 -1.01
C HIS A 393 18.28 -22.55 -2.26
N PHE A 394 17.16 -21.85 -2.07
CA PHE A 394 16.53 -21.09 -3.15
C PHE A 394 17.23 -19.74 -3.34
N THR A 395 17.20 -19.24 -4.57
CA THR A 395 17.89 -18.00 -4.96
C THR A 395 17.04 -16.74 -4.79
N TYR A 396 15.74 -16.87 -4.53
CA TYR A 396 14.85 -15.73 -4.31
C TYR A 396 15.20 -14.96 -3.04
N GLU A 397 15.41 -13.65 -3.19
CA GLU A 397 15.70 -12.74 -2.08
C GLU A 397 14.41 -12.10 -1.56
N PHE A 398 13.98 -12.51 -0.36
CA PHE A 398 12.84 -11.91 0.30
C PHE A 398 13.19 -10.56 0.93
N LYS A 399 12.35 -9.55 0.69
CA LYS A 399 12.45 -8.28 1.41
C LYS A 399 11.63 -8.36 2.71
N PRO A 400 12.14 -7.88 3.85
CA PRO A 400 11.32 -7.76 5.04
C PRO A 400 10.19 -6.76 4.79
N GLN A 401 9.13 -6.84 5.60
CA GLN A 401 8.02 -5.90 5.61
C GLN A 401 7.24 -5.81 4.28
N CYS A 402 7.19 -6.91 3.54
CA CYS A 402 6.38 -7.08 2.33
C CYS A 402 5.56 -8.37 2.42
N TRP A 403 4.36 -8.36 1.85
CA TRP A 403 3.55 -9.56 1.66
C TRP A 403 4.04 -10.38 0.48
N TYR A 404 4.10 -11.70 0.69
CA TYR A 404 4.38 -12.68 -0.35
C TYR A 404 3.41 -13.85 -0.22
N PHE A 405 2.92 -14.35 -1.34
CA PHE A 405 2.38 -15.71 -1.39
C PHE A 405 3.52 -16.69 -1.62
N VAL A 406 3.71 -17.64 -0.71
CA VAL A 406 4.77 -18.65 -0.81
C VAL A 406 4.18 -20.03 -0.99
N GLY A 407 4.59 -20.70 -2.07
CA GLY A 407 4.27 -22.09 -2.35
C GLY A 407 5.54 -22.96 -2.43
N LEU A 408 5.50 -24.14 -1.83
CA LEU A 408 6.56 -25.13 -1.90
C LEU A 408 5.95 -26.50 -2.15
N GLU A 409 6.34 -27.17 -3.23
CA GLU A 409 5.91 -28.55 -3.48
C GLU A 409 7.10 -29.46 -3.80
N TYR A 410 7.04 -30.69 -3.29
CA TYR A 410 7.93 -31.77 -3.65
C TYR A 410 7.18 -32.76 -4.52
N ALA A 411 7.67 -32.95 -5.74
CA ALA A 411 7.10 -33.87 -6.71
C ALA A 411 8.11 -34.98 -7.04
N SER A 412 7.65 -36.23 -6.98
CA SER A 412 8.42 -37.40 -7.40
C SER A 412 7.77 -38.03 -8.61
N LYS A 413 8.40 -37.91 -9.78
CA LYS A 413 7.93 -38.54 -11.03
C LYS A 413 8.60 -39.89 -11.21
N GLN A 414 7.80 -40.95 -11.33
CA GLN A 414 8.28 -42.26 -11.76
C GLN A 414 8.37 -42.27 -13.30
N GLY A 415 9.59 -42.25 -13.85
CA GLY A 415 9.81 -42.30 -15.29
C GLY A 415 9.51 -43.67 -15.90
N LEU A 416 9.23 -43.70 -17.21
CA LEU A 416 8.90 -44.90 -18.00
C LEU A 416 10.00 -45.99 -17.99
N LEU A 417 11.24 -45.62 -17.64
CA LEU A 417 12.41 -46.51 -17.50
C LEU A 417 12.73 -46.87 -16.04
N GLY A 418 11.87 -46.52 -15.08
CA GLY A 418 12.09 -46.76 -13.65
C GLY A 418 13.03 -45.76 -12.97
N MET A 419 13.51 -44.73 -13.68
CA MET A 419 14.25 -43.62 -13.09
C MET A 419 13.27 -42.67 -12.40
N VAL A 420 13.47 -42.42 -11.11
CA VAL A 420 12.66 -41.48 -10.33
C VAL A 420 13.31 -40.11 -10.43
N GLU A 421 12.66 -39.17 -11.11
CA GLU A 421 13.06 -37.76 -11.11
C GLU A 421 12.28 -37.05 -10.01
N SER A 422 12.99 -36.63 -8.97
CA SER A 422 12.43 -35.92 -7.83
C SER A 422 12.85 -34.46 -7.86
N GLU A 423 11.89 -33.56 -7.79
CA GLU A 423 12.10 -32.12 -7.88
C GLU A 423 11.38 -31.39 -6.74
N LEU A 424 12.03 -30.36 -6.22
CA LEU A 424 11.45 -29.40 -5.31
C LEU A 424 11.19 -28.10 -6.08
N ARG A 425 9.94 -27.63 -6.04
CA ARG A 425 9.47 -26.46 -6.77
C ARG A 425 9.03 -25.38 -5.80
N PHE A 426 9.45 -24.15 -6.08
CA PHE A 426 9.24 -23.00 -5.24
C PHE A 426 8.54 -21.89 -6.01
N TYR A 427 7.46 -21.38 -5.41
CA TYR A 427 6.54 -20.41 -5.99
C TYR A 427 6.52 -19.16 -5.14
N VAL A 428 6.53 -17.99 -5.81
CA VAL A 428 6.37 -16.69 -5.18
C VAL A 428 5.39 -15.87 -6.01
N ASP A 429 4.38 -15.28 -5.36
CA ASP A 429 3.40 -14.35 -5.93
C ASP A 429 2.88 -14.81 -7.30
N ASP A 430 2.17 -15.95 -7.32
CA ASP A 430 1.54 -16.57 -8.50
C ASP A 430 2.44 -17.30 -9.51
N LYS A 431 3.78 -17.21 -9.39
CA LYS A 431 4.73 -17.79 -10.37
C LYS A 431 5.62 -18.89 -9.80
N LEU A 432 5.91 -19.90 -10.62
CA LEU A 432 7.01 -20.83 -10.37
C LEU A 432 8.34 -20.09 -10.55
N HIS A 433 9.08 -19.89 -9.46
CA HIS A 433 10.35 -19.17 -9.48
C HIS A 433 11.52 -20.12 -9.76
N GLU A 434 11.58 -21.25 -9.05
CA GLU A 434 12.72 -22.17 -9.13
C GLU A 434 12.25 -23.63 -9.01
N SER A 435 12.83 -24.53 -9.80
CA SER A 435 12.67 -25.98 -9.66
C SER A 435 14.04 -26.64 -9.62
N CYS A 436 14.31 -27.42 -8.58
CA CYS A 436 15.61 -28.05 -8.37
C CYS A 436 15.48 -29.54 -8.09
N PRO A 437 16.38 -30.39 -8.61
CA PRO A 437 16.47 -31.78 -8.19
C PRO A 437 16.68 -31.86 -6.67
N PHE A 438 15.89 -32.66 -5.98
CA PHE A 438 16.01 -32.83 -4.53
C PHE A 438 15.71 -34.26 -4.13
N GLU A 439 16.62 -34.86 -3.37
CA GLU A 439 16.48 -36.24 -2.91
C GLU A 439 15.77 -36.26 -1.55
N PHE A 440 14.55 -36.79 -1.52
CA PHE A 440 13.78 -36.92 -0.28
C PHE A 440 13.91 -38.34 0.29
N PRO A 441 14.32 -38.50 1.56
CA PRO A 441 14.47 -39.83 2.14
C PRO A 441 13.11 -40.52 2.33
N ARG A 442 13.06 -41.83 2.07
CA ARG A 442 11.86 -42.62 2.32
C ARG A 442 11.64 -42.79 3.83
N ILE A 443 10.62 -42.14 4.36
CA ILE A 443 10.27 -42.19 5.79
C ILE A 443 9.13 -43.19 5.99
N LEU A 444 9.36 -44.16 6.88
CA LEU A 444 8.38 -45.22 7.21
C LEU A 444 7.73 -45.01 8.59
N LYS A 445 8.32 -44.14 9.41
CA LYS A 445 7.87 -43.89 10.78
C LYS A 445 6.69 -42.89 10.81
N PRO A 446 5.86 -42.92 11.86
CA PRO A 446 4.77 -41.96 12.04
C PRO A 446 5.26 -40.50 12.11
N LEU A 447 4.45 -39.56 11.62
CA LEU A 447 4.70 -38.13 11.79
C LEU A 447 4.44 -37.77 13.26
N ALA A 448 5.46 -37.28 13.96
CA ALA A 448 5.34 -36.94 15.37
C ALA A 448 5.11 -35.44 15.59
N PHE A 449 5.75 -34.60 14.78
CA PHE A 449 5.73 -33.16 14.91
C PHE A 449 5.40 -32.52 13.57
N CYS A 450 4.32 -31.75 13.54
CA CYS A 450 3.98 -30.85 12.45
C CYS A 450 3.93 -29.43 13.03
N CYS A 451 5.08 -28.74 12.98
CA CYS A 451 5.23 -27.40 13.56
C CYS A 451 5.22 -26.36 12.44
N ILE A 452 4.53 -25.24 12.65
CA ILE A 452 4.48 -24.10 11.75
C ILE A 452 4.96 -22.86 12.50
N GLY A 453 5.79 -22.05 11.84
CA GLY A 453 6.39 -20.84 12.42
C GLY A 453 7.46 -21.11 13.49
N THR A 454 7.73 -22.38 13.83
CA THR A 454 8.71 -22.77 14.84
C THR A 454 9.19 -24.20 14.65
N ASN A 455 10.27 -24.56 15.34
CA ASN A 455 10.73 -25.95 15.45
C ASN A 455 10.12 -26.64 16.68
N PRO A 456 10.11 -28.00 16.74
CA PRO A 456 9.51 -28.72 17.86
C PRO A 456 10.09 -28.30 19.22
N PRO A 457 9.26 -28.09 20.26
CA PRO A 457 9.73 -27.67 21.57
C PRO A 457 10.70 -28.69 22.20
N PRO A 458 11.74 -28.24 22.93
CA PRO A 458 12.70 -29.13 23.58
C PRO A 458 12.10 -29.99 24.69
N THR A 459 10.95 -29.58 25.26
CA THR A 459 10.22 -30.32 26.31
C THR A 459 9.46 -31.54 25.78
N ILE A 460 8.99 -31.50 24.54
CA ILE A 460 8.20 -32.57 23.93
C ILE A 460 9.11 -33.61 23.23
N SER A 461 10.33 -33.21 22.89
CA SER A 461 11.23 -33.99 22.03
C SER A 461 12.20 -34.92 22.75
N GLY A 462 12.12 -35.11 24.08
CA GLY A 462 12.73 -36.21 24.90
C GLY A 462 14.25 -36.50 24.79
N LEU A 463 14.94 -35.95 23.80
CA LEU A 463 16.24 -36.32 23.26
C LEU A 463 17.02 -35.09 22.76
N GLN A 464 16.46 -33.87 22.85
CA GLN A 464 17.02 -32.67 22.24
C GLN A 464 17.31 -31.55 23.27
N ARG A 465 18.24 -31.80 24.21
CA ARG A 465 18.70 -30.80 25.20
C ARG A 465 19.61 -29.69 24.61
N ARG A 466 19.79 -29.59 23.29
CA ARG A 466 20.81 -28.72 22.66
C ARG A 466 20.35 -27.79 21.53
N ARG A 467 19.08 -27.81 21.09
CA ARG A 467 18.58 -26.86 20.07
C ARG A 467 17.78 -25.73 20.71
N ARG A 468 18.15 -24.47 20.41
CA ARG A 468 17.38 -23.26 20.74
C ARG A 468 16.08 -23.28 19.93
N GLN A 469 14.98 -22.79 20.49
CA GLN A 469 13.76 -22.51 19.71
C GLN A 469 14.11 -21.41 18.69
N CYS A 470 13.70 -21.56 17.44
CA CYS A 470 13.85 -20.54 16.41
C CYS A 470 12.49 -20.32 15.78
N ALA A 471 11.69 -19.51 16.46
CA ALA A 471 10.42 -19.04 15.94
C ALA A 471 10.67 -17.97 14.87
N LEU A 472 9.75 -17.86 13.93
CA LEU A 472 9.79 -16.89 12.85
C LEU A 472 9.02 -15.63 13.27
N PHE A 473 9.61 -14.45 13.08
CA PHE A 473 8.90 -13.19 13.30
C PHE A 473 8.16 -12.82 12.02
N VAL A 474 6.88 -13.15 11.95
CA VAL A 474 6.11 -13.11 10.71
C VAL A 474 4.62 -13.02 11.01
N GLU A 475 3.87 -12.42 10.09
CA GLU A 475 2.44 -12.69 9.98
C GLU A 475 2.17 -13.73 8.90
N MET A 476 1.30 -14.71 9.18
CA MET A 476 0.89 -15.70 8.18
C MET A 476 -0.62 -15.65 7.93
N GLY A 477 -1.02 -15.75 6.67
CA GLY A 477 -2.41 -15.98 6.29
C GLY A 477 -2.84 -17.43 6.51
N PRO A 478 -3.85 -17.91 5.76
CA PRO A 478 -4.25 -19.31 5.80
C PRO A 478 -3.10 -20.24 5.40
N ILE A 479 -2.95 -21.35 6.11
CA ILE A 479 -1.87 -22.33 5.92
C ILE A 479 -2.44 -23.59 5.32
N TYR A 480 -1.99 -23.92 4.11
CA TYR A 480 -2.39 -25.11 3.37
C TYR A 480 -1.25 -26.13 3.39
N ILE A 481 -1.54 -27.36 3.78
CA ILE A 481 -0.59 -28.47 3.74
C ILE A 481 -1.23 -29.60 2.92
N PHE A 482 -0.56 -30.05 1.88
CA PHE A 482 -1.02 -31.08 0.95
C PHE A 482 -0.19 -32.36 1.06
N MET A 483 -0.84 -33.50 0.90
CA MET A 483 -0.23 -34.84 0.87
C MET A 483 0.53 -35.12 -0.43
N GLU A 484 0.27 -34.31 -1.47
CA GLU A 484 0.75 -34.48 -2.84
C GLU A 484 0.99 -33.10 -3.47
N PRO A 485 1.88 -32.97 -4.47
CA PRO A 485 2.03 -31.73 -5.22
C PRO A 485 0.72 -31.37 -5.95
N ILE A 486 0.34 -30.10 -5.95
CA ILE A 486 -0.89 -29.62 -6.58
C ILE A 486 -0.66 -29.12 -8.00
N GLY A 487 0.58 -28.79 -8.34
CA GLY A 487 1.00 -28.28 -9.64
C GLY A 487 0.84 -26.76 -9.78
N PRO A 488 1.45 -26.18 -10.83
CA PRO A 488 1.55 -24.73 -11.00
C PRO A 488 0.20 -24.04 -11.14
N GLU A 489 -0.73 -24.59 -11.92
CA GLU A 489 -2.04 -23.97 -12.18
C GLU A 489 -2.85 -23.76 -10.89
N ARG A 490 -2.94 -24.79 -10.04
CA ARG A 490 -3.63 -24.71 -8.75
C ARG A 490 -2.91 -23.81 -7.75
N MET A 491 -1.57 -23.76 -7.80
CA MET A 491 -0.79 -22.86 -6.97
C MET A 491 -1.03 -21.38 -7.35
N THR A 492 -1.04 -21.08 -8.65
CA THR A 492 -1.37 -19.74 -9.17
C THR A 492 -2.79 -19.34 -8.76
N ARG A 493 -3.78 -20.22 -8.92
CA ARG A 493 -5.17 -19.96 -8.49
C ARG A 493 -5.29 -19.75 -6.97
N LEU A 494 -4.54 -20.50 -6.15
CA LEU A 494 -4.49 -20.27 -4.69
C LEU A 494 -3.89 -18.91 -4.34
N ALA A 495 -2.87 -18.44 -5.07
CA ALA A 495 -2.29 -17.12 -4.89
C ALA A 495 -3.30 -16.02 -5.28
N SER A 496 -3.96 -16.16 -6.42
CA SER A 496 -4.95 -15.19 -6.92
C SER A 496 -6.21 -15.07 -6.06
N ARG A 497 -6.51 -16.09 -5.24
CA ARG A 497 -7.64 -16.09 -4.31
C ARG A 497 -7.47 -15.12 -3.12
N GLU A 498 -6.29 -14.51 -2.99
CA GLU A 498 -5.92 -13.68 -1.84
C GLU A 498 -5.92 -14.45 -0.51
N GLY A 499 -5.74 -13.73 0.60
CA GLY A 499 -5.56 -14.31 1.92
C GLY A 499 -6.84 -14.46 2.75
N ASP A 500 -7.97 -13.94 2.28
CA ASP A 500 -9.20 -13.80 3.08
C ASP A 500 -10.22 -14.89 2.84
N ALA A 501 -10.07 -15.63 1.75
CA ALA A 501 -10.99 -16.71 1.44
C ALA A 501 -10.87 -17.82 2.48
N LEU A 502 -12.01 -18.17 3.08
CA LEU A 502 -12.16 -19.37 3.87
C LEU A 502 -12.66 -20.50 2.96
N PRO A 503 -11.82 -21.51 2.63
CA PRO A 503 -12.23 -22.64 1.82
C PRO A 503 -13.43 -23.36 2.43
N SER A 504 -14.31 -23.85 1.58
CA SER A 504 -15.49 -24.59 2.02
C SER A 504 -15.68 -25.87 1.21
N PHE A 505 -15.56 -27.01 1.89
CA PHE A 505 -15.58 -28.34 1.28
C PHE A 505 -16.91 -29.07 1.46
N SER A 506 -17.95 -28.38 1.94
CA SER A 506 -19.29 -28.92 2.11
C SER A 506 -20.22 -28.48 0.98
N ASN A 507 -21.34 -29.18 0.77
CA ASN A 507 -22.34 -28.83 -0.25
C ASN A 507 -23.03 -27.46 -0.06
N ALA A 508 -22.70 -26.71 0.99
CA ALA A 508 -23.21 -25.35 1.26
C ALA A 508 -22.16 -24.24 1.04
N ALA A 509 -21.02 -24.60 0.43
CA ALA A 509 -19.90 -23.72 0.13
C ALA A 509 -20.27 -22.60 -0.87
N GLY A 510 -19.96 -21.36 -0.50
CA GLY A 510 -19.94 -20.16 -1.36
C GLY A 510 -21.10 -20.05 -2.34
N LEU A 511 -22.25 -19.52 -1.91
CA LEU A 511 -23.41 -19.38 -2.78
C LEU A 511 -23.16 -18.32 -3.88
N PRO A 512 -22.90 -18.69 -5.16
CA PRO A 512 -22.62 -17.73 -6.22
C PRO A 512 -23.83 -16.80 -6.50
N TRP A 513 -25.03 -17.18 -6.06
CA TRP A 513 -26.24 -16.37 -6.18
C TRP A 513 -26.35 -15.19 -5.21
N LYS A 514 -25.37 -14.98 -4.32
CA LYS A 514 -25.23 -13.74 -3.54
C LYS A 514 -24.27 -12.72 -4.17
N ALA A 515 -23.67 -13.04 -5.31
CA ALA A 515 -22.80 -12.10 -6.02
C ALA A 515 -23.59 -10.90 -6.54
N THR A 516 -23.06 -9.70 -6.34
CA THR A 516 -23.65 -8.45 -6.83
C THR A 516 -23.33 -8.18 -8.30
N SER A 517 -22.29 -8.84 -8.85
CA SER A 517 -21.84 -8.71 -10.24
C SER A 517 -21.36 -10.04 -10.83
N ASP A 518 -21.32 -10.12 -12.17
CA ASP A 518 -20.84 -11.31 -12.90
C ASP A 518 -19.37 -11.63 -12.59
N HIS A 519 -18.54 -10.61 -12.36
CA HIS A 519 -17.14 -10.81 -11.99
C HIS A 519 -17.01 -11.46 -10.59
N ILE A 520 -17.74 -10.98 -9.59
CA ILE A 520 -17.72 -11.57 -8.24
C ILE A 520 -18.28 -13.00 -8.29
N ARG A 521 -19.27 -13.24 -9.14
CA ARG A 521 -19.82 -14.58 -9.37
C ARG A 521 -18.76 -15.52 -9.96
N GLU A 522 -18.05 -15.09 -11.00
CA GLU A 522 -16.97 -15.86 -11.63
C GLU A 522 -15.83 -16.17 -10.65
N VAL A 523 -15.40 -15.19 -9.86
CA VAL A 523 -14.35 -15.39 -8.82
C VAL A 523 -14.83 -16.38 -7.75
N ALA A 524 -16.09 -16.30 -7.32
CA ALA A 524 -16.66 -17.23 -6.36
C ALA A 524 -16.79 -18.66 -6.93
N GLU A 525 -17.21 -18.79 -8.19
CA GLU A 525 -17.29 -20.06 -8.92
C GLU A 525 -15.90 -20.69 -9.11
N ASP A 526 -14.89 -19.89 -9.49
CA ASP A 526 -13.49 -20.36 -9.61
C ASP A 526 -12.92 -20.79 -8.25
N SER A 527 -13.14 -20.01 -7.19
CA SER A 527 -12.72 -20.36 -5.84
C SER A 527 -13.36 -21.67 -5.36
N TYR A 528 -14.64 -21.88 -5.66
CA TYR A 528 -15.35 -23.11 -5.31
C TYR A 528 -14.83 -24.31 -6.12
N ALA A 529 -14.57 -24.14 -7.42
CA ALA A 529 -13.97 -25.18 -8.25
C ALA A 529 -12.58 -25.57 -7.72
N LEU A 530 -11.76 -24.59 -7.34
CA LEU A 530 -10.45 -24.81 -6.74
C LEU A 530 -10.53 -25.62 -5.43
N ASP A 531 -11.52 -25.33 -4.57
CA ASP A 531 -11.75 -26.08 -3.34
C ASP A 531 -12.05 -27.56 -3.64
N ILE A 532 -12.91 -27.85 -4.62
CA ILE A 532 -13.20 -29.24 -5.03
C ILE A 532 -11.94 -29.94 -5.56
N GLU A 533 -11.20 -29.27 -6.44
CA GLU A 533 -10.01 -29.84 -7.09
C GLU A 533 -8.88 -30.13 -6.12
N THR A 534 -8.76 -29.35 -5.04
CA THR A 534 -7.70 -29.47 -4.02
C THR A 534 -8.10 -30.33 -2.83
N ALA A 535 -9.40 -30.55 -2.61
CA ALA A 535 -9.92 -31.29 -1.46
C ALA A 535 -9.30 -32.69 -1.29
N ALA A 536 -9.06 -33.41 -2.38
CA ALA A 536 -8.57 -34.79 -2.33
C ALA A 536 -7.11 -34.90 -1.82
N SER A 537 -6.28 -33.89 -2.10
CA SER A 537 -4.86 -33.87 -1.71
C SER A 537 -4.59 -33.04 -0.45
N LEU A 538 -5.55 -32.23 0.02
CA LEU A 538 -5.41 -31.37 1.18
C LEU A 538 -5.32 -32.19 2.48
N HIS A 539 -4.18 -32.08 3.17
CA HIS A 539 -3.93 -32.73 4.45
C HIS A 539 -4.53 -31.95 5.61
N LEU A 540 -4.11 -30.70 5.75
CA LEU A 540 -4.45 -29.79 6.85
C LEU A 540 -4.68 -28.39 6.29
N LEU A 541 -5.66 -27.70 6.86
CA LEU A 541 -5.92 -26.30 6.59
C LEU A 541 -6.15 -25.56 7.90
N TYR A 542 -5.28 -24.60 8.21
CA TYR A 542 -5.45 -23.71 9.35
C TYR A 542 -5.73 -22.30 8.86
N HIS A 543 -6.88 -21.76 9.27
CA HIS A 543 -7.29 -20.42 8.92
C HIS A 543 -7.24 -19.52 10.18
N PRO A 544 -6.62 -18.33 10.11
CA PRO A 544 -6.52 -17.40 11.24
C PRO A 544 -7.85 -17.13 11.95
N SER A 545 -8.92 -16.90 11.19
CA SER A 545 -10.28 -16.67 11.70
C SER A 545 -10.89 -17.81 12.53
N LEU A 546 -10.30 -19.00 12.49
CA LEU A 546 -10.77 -20.16 13.26
C LEU A 546 -10.00 -20.35 14.57
N LEU A 547 -8.92 -19.59 14.81
CA LEU A 547 -8.16 -19.69 16.05
C LEU A 547 -9.02 -19.25 17.23
N ASN A 548 -9.21 -20.16 18.20
CA ASN A 548 -9.97 -19.88 19.41
C ASN A 548 -9.14 -20.25 20.64
N GLY A 549 -8.68 -19.22 21.36
CA GLY A 549 -7.83 -19.38 22.55
C GLY A 549 -6.49 -20.03 22.21
N ARG A 550 -6.34 -21.31 22.57
CA ARG A 550 -5.10 -22.09 22.36
C ARG A 550 -5.19 -23.06 21.18
N PHE A 551 -6.32 -23.14 20.50
CA PHE A 551 -6.59 -24.19 19.53
C PHE A 551 -7.07 -23.61 18.20
N CYS A 552 -6.48 -24.09 17.09
CA CYS A 552 -6.95 -23.83 15.74
C CYS A 552 -7.52 -25.14 15.17
N PRO A 553 -8.83 -25.22 14.86
CA PRO A 553 -9.39 -26.41 14.22
C PRO A 553 -8.86 -26.57 12.79
N ASP A 554 -8.81 -27.81 12.32
CA ASP A 554 -8.51 -28.16 10.93
C ASP A 554 -9.75 -27.95 10.07
N ALA A 555 -9.65 -27.07 9.07
CA ALA A 555 -10.71 -26.75 8.13
C ALA A 555 -10.68 -27.62 6.86
N SER A 556 -9.78 -28.60 6.76
CA SER A 556 -9.74 -29.55 5.64
C SER A 556 -11.04 -30.37 5.53
N PRO A 557 -11.30 -31.08 4.41
CA PRO A 557 -12.44 -32.01 4.29
C PRO A 557 -12.48 -33.06 5.41
N SER A 558 -11.31 -33.56 5.83
CA SER A 558 -11.21 -34.54 6.92
C SER A 558 -11.57 -33.92 8.28
N GLY A 559 -11.16 -32.67 8.52
CA GLY A 559 -11.50 -31.93 9.74
C GLY A 559 -12.97 -31.53 9.80
N SER A 560 -13.50 -30.97 8.70
CA SER A 560 -14.89 -30.46 8.60
C SER A 560 -15.96 -31.56 8.66
N THR A 561 -15.65 -32.79 8.26
CA THR A 561 -16.54 -33.96 8.38
C THR A 561 -16.65 -34.51 9.81
N GLY A 562 -15.97 -33.90 10.79
CA GLY A 562 -16.05 -34.31 12.20
C GLY A 562 -15.27 -35.59 12.51
N THR A 563 -14.43 -36.05 11.57
CA THR A 563 -13.49 -37.15 11.77
C THR A 563 -12.41 -36.66 12.74
N GLN A 564 -12.68 -36.73 14.06
CA GLN A 564 -11.92 -36.07 15.15
C GLN A 564 -10.39 -36.08 14.98
N ARG A 565 -9.85 -35.13 14.22
CA ARG A 565 -8.46 -34.71 14.28
C ARG A 565 -8.36 -33.69 15.40
N ARG A 566 -7.38 -33.86 16.28
CA ARG A 566 -7.15 -32.87 17.34
C ARG A 566 -6.81 -31.53 16.68
N PRO A 567 -7.35 -30.40 17.17
CA PRO A 567 -6.98 -29.09 16.65
C PRO A 567 -5.48 -28.84 16.83
N ALA A 568 -4.89 -27.98 16.00
CA ALA A 568 -3.54 -27.51 16.24
C ALA A 568 -3.48 -26.72 17.55
N GLU A 569 -2.45 -26.97 18.34
CA GLU A 569 -2.20 -26.29 19.61
C GLU A 569 -1.23 -25.12 19.40
N VAL A 570 -1.54 -23.98 20.00
CA VAL A 570 -0.66 -22.81 20.01
C VAL A 570 0.53 -23.07 20.93
N VAL A 571 1.74 -23.02 20.36
CA VAL A 571 2.98 -23.03 21.12
C VAL A 571 3.17 -21.65 21.75
N ARG A 572 3.10 -21.60 23.08
CA ARG A 572 3.12 -20.40 23.93
C ARG A 572 2.04 -19.37 23.62
N MET A 573 2.19 -18.55 22.58
CA MET A 573 1.24 -17.49 22.23
C MET A 573 1.33 -17.22 20.73
N VAL A 574 0.18 -17.19 20.07
CA VAL A 574 0.00 -16.76 18.68
C VAL A 574 -1.23 -15.87 18.73
N HIS A 575 -1.09 -14.64 18.27
CA HIS A 575 -2.20 -13.69 18.21
C HIS A 575 -2.86 -13.75 16.85
N VAL A 576 -4.10 -13.27 16.77
CA VAL A 576 -4.78 -13.03 15.49
C VAL A 576 -4.81 -11.52 15.27
N SER A 577 -4.27 -11.07 14.15
CA SER A 577 -4.47 -9.70 13.68
C SER A 577 -5.76 -9.62 12.89
N TYR A 578 -6.57 -8.61 13.17
CA TYR A 578 -7.72 -8.23 12.37
C TYR A 578 -7.50 -6.82 11.88
N ARG A 579 -7.56 -6.62 10.56
CA ARG A 579 -7.45 -5.31 9.95
C ARG A 579 -8.58 -5.06 8.96
N VAL A 580 -8.91 -3.78 8.82
CA VAL A 580 -9.81 -3.28 7.77
C VAL A 580 -8.95 -2.52 6.77
N ARG A 581 -8.85 -3.03 5.55
CA ARG A 581 -7.99 -2.44 4.52
C ARG A 581 -8.56 -1.07 4.10
N PRO A 582 -7.72 -0.06 3.80
CA PRO A 582 -8.21 1.23 3.29
C PRO A 582 -9.15 1.12 2.10
N ALA A 583 -8.86 0.21 1.16
CA ALA A 583 -9.71 -0.02 -0.01
C ALA A 583 -11.11 -0.57 0.36
N GLU A 584 -11.21 -1.43 1.38
CA GLU A 584 -12.51 -1.93 1.89
C GLU A 584 -13.30 -0.83 2.58
N SER A 585 -12.62 0.00 3.37
CA SER A 585 -13.25 1.16 4.00
C SER A 585 -13.74 2.19 2.99
N LEU A 586 -12.98 2.44 1.92
CA LEU A 586 -13.43 3.26 0.80
C LEU A 586 -14.69 2.68 0.15
N TRP A 587 -14.70 1.39 -0.13
CA TRP A 587 -15.86 0.70 -0.71
C TRP A 587 -17.09 0.81 0.18
N ALA A 588 -16.92 0.65 1.49
CA ALA A 588 -18.00 0.69 2.47
C ALA A 588 -18.44 2.12 2.87
N LEU A 589 -17.85 3.18 2.31
CA LEU A 589 -18.36 4.54 2.49
C LEU A 589 -19.72 4.67 1.82
N ALA A 590 -20.71 5.18 2.57
CA ALA A 590 -22.12 5.24 2.18
C ALA A 590 -22.44 6.03 0.89
N CYS A 591 -21.47 6.76 0.35
CA CYS A 591 -21.60 7.61 -0.85
C CYS A 591 -21.04 6.97 -2.13
N GLY A 592 -20.82 5.66 -2.15
CA GLY A 592 -20.48 4.95 -3.39
C GLY A 592 -18.99 4.89 -3.67
N GLY A 593 -18.23 4.28 -2.75
CA GLY A 593 -16.86 3.86 -3.03
C GLY A 593 -15.88 5.03 -3.17
N PRO A 594 -14.91 4.96 -4.11
CA PRO A 594 -13.86 5.95 -4.22
C PRO A 594 -14.34 7.33 -4.71
N MET A 595 -15.56 7.43 -5.26
CA MET A 595 -16.15 8.71 -5.71
C MET A 595 -16.53 9.64 -4.55
N ALA A 596 -16.59 9.11 -3.32
CA ALA A 596 -16.69 9.87 -2.08
C ALA A 596 -15.61 10.96 -1.93
N LEU A 597 -14.49 10.83 -2.64
CA LEU A 597 -13.35 11.73 -2.56
C LEU A 597 -13.48 12.96 -3.46
N LEU A 598 -14.28 12.89 -4.54
CA LEU A 598 -14.40 13.98 -5.52
C LEU A 598 -14.87 15.31 -4.94
N PRO A 599 -15.79 15.36 -3.95
CA PRO A 599 -16.16 16.64 -3.33
C PRO A 599 -15.01 17.40 -2.67
N LEU A 600 -13.85 16.77 -2.41
CA LEU A 600 -12.66 17.44 -1.87
C LEU A 600 -11.84 18.16 -2.95
N THR A 601 -12.08 17.88 -4.24
CA THR A 601 -11.36 18.51 -5.36
C THR A 601 -12.12 19.69 -5.97
N VAL A 602 -13.39 19.84 -5.64
CA VAL A 602 -14.30 20.88 -6.16
C VAL A 602 -14.54 21.95 -5.10
N SER A 603 -14.41 23.23 -5.46
CA SER A 603 -14.59 24.33 -4.51
C SER A 603 -16.05 24.70 -4.29
N ASN A 604 -16.86 24.64 -5.34
CA ASN A 604 -18.26 24.98 -5.30
C ASN A 604 -19.06 24.22 -6.37
N VAL A 605 -20.36 24.08 -6.16
CA VAL A 605 -21.28 23.45 -7.12
C VAL A 605 -22.48 24.35 -7.36
N GLU A 606 -22.98 24.35 -8.59
CA GLU A 606 -24.25 25.01 -8.89
C GLU A 606 -25.40 24.21 -8.28
N MET A 607 -26.27 24.87 -7.52
CA MET A 607 -27.24 24.18 -6.66
C MET A 607 -28.34 23.44 -7.43
N ASP A 608 -28.60 23.84 -8.68
CA ASP A 608 -29.70 23.30 -9.48
C ASP A 608 -29.33 22.02 -10.24
N ASN A 609 -28.09 21.92 -10.72
CA ASN A 609 -27.58 20.78 -11.52
C ASN A 609 -26.41 20.04 -10.86
N LEU A 610 -25.87 20.57 -9.76
CA LEU A 610 -24.69 20.06 -9.05
C LEU A 610 -23.41 20.04 -9.90
N GLU A 611 -23.35 20.82 -10.97
CA GLU A 611 -22.14 20.94 -11.79
C GLU A 611 -21.06 21.74 -11.02
N PRO A 612 -19.78 21.30 -11.10
CA PRO A 612 -18.67 22.05 -10.51
C PRO A 612 -18.57 23.45 -11.11
N ILE A 613 -18.56 24.46 -10.24
CA ILE A 613 -18.35 25.86 -10.64
C ILE A 613 -17.19 26.45 -9.88
N LEU A 614 -16.53 27.41 -10.52
CA LEU A 614 -15.42 28.13 -9.90
C LEU A 614 -15.94 29.04 -8.79
N GLY A 615 -15.64 28.68 -7.54
CA GLY A 615 -15.86 29.52 -6.37
C GLY A 615 -14.76 30.58 -6.19
N ASP A 616 -14.50 30.95 -4.94
CA ASP A 616 -13.36 31.81 -4.60
C ASP A 616 -12.04 31.19 -5.09
N LEU A 617 -11.13 32.04 -5.58
CA LEU A 617 -9.87 31.58 -6.17
C LEU A 617 -8.98 30.88 -5.15
N SER A 618 -8.96 31.33 -3.89
CA SER A 618 -8.13 30.71 -2.85
C SER A 618 -8.62 29.31 -2.49
N LEU A 619 -9.95 29.14 -2.38
CA LEU A 619 -10.56 27.84 -2.14
C LEU A 619 -10.40 26.90 -3.34
N SER A 620 -10.57 27.42 -4.56
CA SER A 620 -10.38 26.65 -5.79
C SER A 620 -8.95 26.14 -5.95
N LEU A 621 -7.97 26.94 -5.55
CA LEU A 621 -6.57 26.51 -5.48
C LEU A 621 -6.33 25.44 -4.42
N ALA A 622 -6.93 25.60 -3.24
CA ALA A 622 -6.80 24.65 -2.14
C ALA A 622 -7.44 23.29 -2.44
N THR A 623 -8.56 23.24 -3.16
CA THR A 623 -9.18 21.97 -3.58
C THR A 623 -8.44 21.37 -4.76
N ALA A 624 -7.96 22.20 -5.70
CA ALA A 624 -7.14 21.75 -6.81
C ALA A 624 -5.86 21.05 -6.31
N SER A 625 -5.22 21.53 -5.24
CA SER A 625 -4.01 20.91 -4.66
C SER A 625 -4.22 19.46 -4.18
N LEU A 626 -5.47 19.06 -3.94
CA LEU A 626 -5.83 17.69 -3.54
C LEU A 626 -6.17 16.79 -4.73
N SER A 627 -6.34 17.33 -5.93
CA SER A 627 -6.79 16.55 -7.11
C SER A 627 -5.84 15.41 -7.48
N VAL A 628 -4.54 15.68 -7.56
CA VAL A 628 -3.51 14.69 -7.93
C VAL A 628 -3.51 13.49 -6.98
N PRO A 629 -3.36 13.65 -5.65
CA PRO A 629 -3.38 12.50 -4.76
C PRO A 629 -4.75 11.81 -4.75
N ILE A 630 -5.86 12.53 -4.93
CA ILE A 630 -7.20 11.91 -5.03
C ILE A 630 -7.33 11.02 -6.27
N PHE A 631 -6.88 11.45 -7.45
CA PHE A 631 -6.88 10.59 -8.64
C PHE A 631 -6.02 9.34 -8.46
N ARG A 632 -4.87 9.46 -7.75
CA ARG A 632 -4.02 8.31 -7.41
C ARG A 632 -4.67 7.38 -6.40
N ILE A 633 -5.33 7.92 -5.37
CA ILE A 633 -6.13 7.12 -4.42
C ILE A 633 -7.21 6.35 -5.17
N ILE A 634 -7.94 6.99 -6.09
CA ILE A 634 -8.97 6.34 -6.90
C ILE A 634 -8.34 5.21 -7.72
N SER A 635 -7.22 5.47 -8.42
CA SER A 635 -6.45 4.47 -9.19
C SER A 635 -6.07 3.24 -8.35
N LEU A 636 -5.61 3.44 -7.12
CA LEU A 636 -5.28 2.36 -6.19
C LEU A 636 -6.54 1.63 -5.69
N ALA A 637 -7.58 2.37 -5.34
CA ALA A 637 -8.81 1.85 -4.75
C ALA A 637 -9.57 0.94 -5.71
N ILE A 638 -9.58 1.24 -7.01
CA ILE A 638 -10.31 0.48 -8.04
C ILE A 638 -9.61 -0.81 -8.47
N GLN A 639 -8.49 -1.16 -7.83
CA GLN A 639 -7.95 -2.53 -7.85
C GLN A 639 -8.82 -3.47 -7.01
N HIS A 640 -9.52 -2.94 -5.99
CA HIS A 640 -10.51 -3.69 -5.23
C HIS A 640 -11.81 -3.84 -6.04
N PRO A 641 -12.35 -5.07 -6.23
CA PRO A 641 -13.48 -5.32 -7.13
C PRO A 641 -14.74 -4.55 -6.74
N GLY A 642 -15.02 -4.39 -5.45
CA GLY A 642 -16.19 -3.62 -5.00
C GLY A 642 -16.09 -2.13 -5.30
N ASN A 643 -14.89 -1.54 -5.24
CA ASN A 643 -14.69 -0.13 -5.60
C ASN A 643 -14.83 0.08 -7.10
N LYS A 644 -14.35 -0.88 -7.90
CA LYS A 644 -14.50 -0.88 -9.35
C LYS A 644 -15.96 -0.97 -9.77
N GLU A 645 -16.72 -1.89 -9.19
CA GLU A 645 -18.16 -2.03 -9.47
C GLU A 645 -18.91 -0.74 -9.14
N GLU A 646 -18.58 -0.14 -7.99
CA GLU A 646 -19.20 1.10 -7.58
C GLU A 646 -18.83 2.28 -8.49
N LEU A 647 -17.57 2.38 -8.94
CA LEU A 647 -17.15 3.36 -9.95
C LEU A 647 -18.01 3.24 -11.22
N CYS A 648 -18.21 2.02 -11.73
CA CYS A 648 -19.04 1.79 -12.91
C CYS A 648 -20.51 2.15 -12.65
N ARG A 649 -21.04 1.77 -11.48
CA ARG A 649 -22.44 2.02 -11.09
C ARG A 649 -22.74 3.52 -10.99
N THR A 650 -21.78 4.33 -10.59
CA THR A 650 -21.95 5.78 -10.40
C THR A 650 -21.60 6.61 -11.64
N HIS A 651 -21.44 6.01 -12.84
CA HIS A 651 -20.94 6.73 -14.03
C HIS A 651 -19.60 7.42 -13.75
N GLY A 652 -18.69 6.68 -13.11
CA GLY A 652 -17.41 7.18 -12.64
C GLY A 652 -16.55 7.83 -13.73
N PRO A 653 -16.35 7.23 -14.91
CA PRO A 653 -15.60 7.87 -16.00
C PRO A 653 -16.14 9.26 -16.38
N GLU A 654 -17.46 9.41 -16.46
CA GLU A 654 -18.11 10.68 -16.78
C GLU A 654 -17.95 11.71 -15.65
N LEU A 655 -18.11 11.31 -14.38
CA LEU A 655 -17.88 12.18 -13.23
C LEU A 655 -16.41 12.62 -13.12
N LEU A 656 -15.48 11.70 -13.35
CA LEU A 656 -14.05 11.99 -13.37
C LEU A 656 -13.71 12.98 -14.50
N SER A 657 -14.32 12.80 -15.67
CA SER A 657 -14.19 13.71 -16.81
C SER A 657 -14.69 15.11 -16.47
N LEU A 658 -15.84 15.23 -15.80
CA LEU A 658 -16.39 16.50 -15.35
C LEU A 658 -15.48 17.22 -14.34
N VAL A 659 -14.97 16.48 -13.34
CA VAL A 659 -14.05 17.03 -12.33
C VAL A 659 -12.71 17.42 -12.96
N LEU A 660 -12.20 16.62 -13.89
CA LEU A 660 -10.99 16.94 -14.63
C LEU A 660 -11.19 18.22 -15.46
N HIS A 661 -12.33 18.35 -16.17
CA HIS A 661 -12.62 19.56 -16.93
C HIS A 661 -12.62 20.81 -16.05
N TYR A 662 -13.30 20.75 -14.90
CA TYR A 662 -13.30 21.82 -13.89
C TYR A 662 -11.87 22.16 -13.40
N LEU A 663 -11.06 21.14 -13.11
CA LEU A 663 -9.68 21.33 -12.67
C LEU A 663 -8.82 22.02 -13.74
N LEU A 664 -8.96 21.57 -14.99
CA LEU A 664 -8.26 22.12 -16.14
C LEU A 664 -8.65 23.59 -16.41
N GLU A 665 -9.94 23.93 -16.24
CA GLU A 665 -10.40 25.32 -16.30
C GLU A 665 -9.88 26.17 -15.14
N THR A 666 -9.81 25.61 -13.93
CA THR A 666 -9.21 26.28 -12.76
C THR A 666 -7.74 26.64 -13.04
N LEU A 667 -6.98 25.69 -13.61
CA LEU A 667 -5.57 25.87 -13.92
C LEU A 667 -5.32 26.82 -15.10
N SER A 668 -6.26 26.92 -16.06
CA SER A 668 -6.12 27.83 -17.21
C SER A 668 -6.31 29.29 -16.82
N ARG A 669 -7.12 29.57 -15.81
CA ARG A 669 -7.35 30.92 -15.25
C ARG A 669 -6.23 31.38 -14.32
N LEU A 670 -5.31 30.50 -13.94
CA LEU A 670 -4.20 30.81 -13.06
C LEU A 670 -3.04 31.46 -13.83
N GLU A 671 -2.67 32.69 -13.46
CA GLU A 671 -1.48 33.35 -14.01
C GLU A 671 -0.22 32.55 -13.66
N SER A 672 0.70 32.43 -14.63
CA SER A 672 1.91 31.57 -14.58
C SER A 672 2.84 31.79 -13.39
N GLY A 673 2.64 32.84 -12.59
CA GLY A 673 3.46 33.20 -11.42
C GLY A 673 3.00 32.64 -10.07
N LYS A 674 1.77 32.10 -9.93
CA LYS A 674 1.25 31.54 -8.66
C LYS A 674 1.27 29.99 -8.61
N LYS A 675 2.07 29.38 -9.48
CA LYS A 675 2.01 27.97 -9.88
C LYS A 675 2.85 27.01 -9.01
N GLU A 676 2.99 27.26 -7.71
CA GLU A 676 3.69 26.31 -6.80
C GLU A 676 2.78 25.17 -6.31
N ILE A 677 1.48 25.20 -6.63
CA ILE A 677 0.47 24.38 -5.94
C ILE A 677 0.29 22.99 -6.58
N LEU A 678 0.49 22.85 -7.91
CA LEU A 678 0.32 21.59 -8.65
C LEU A 678 1.29 21.50 -9.83
N SER A 679 2.03 20.41 -9.92
CA SER A 679 2.88 20.11 -11.09
C SER A 679 2.03 19.60 -12.25
N ASP A 680 2.13 20.27 -13.40
CA ASP A 680 1.49 19.84 -14.67
C ASP A 680 1.87 18.37 -14.99
N GLU A 681 3.09 17.94 -14.64
CA GLU A 681 3.55 16.56 -14.86
C GLU A 681 2.88 15.54 -13.94
N GLU A 682 2.70 15.89 -12.66
CA GLU A 682 2.11 14.98 -11.68
C GLU A 682 0.62 14.74 -11.95
N LEU A 683 -0.09 15.75 -12.46
CA LEU A 683 -1.48 15.63 -12.87
C LEU A 683 -1.63 14.66 -14.04
N VAL A 684 -0.87 14.85 -15.13
CA VAL A 684 -0.93 13.94 -16.28
C VAL A 684 -0.54 12.52 -15.85
N ALA A 685 0.48 12.36 -15.02
CA ALA A 685 0.89 11.05 -14.49
C ALA A 685 -0.20 10.38 -13.65
N ALA A 686 -0.94 11.15 -12.83
CA ALA A 686 -2.05 10.62 -12.03
C ALA A 686 -3.20 10.12 -12.93
N ILE A 687 -3.56 10.86 -13.98
CA ILE A 687 -4.60 10.46 -14.94
C ILE A 687 -4.15 9.23 -15.74
N VAL A 688 -2.90 9.20 -16.22
CA VAL A 688 -2.34 8.03 -16.91
C VAL A 688 -2.37 6.80 -16.01
N SER A 689 -1.94 6.94 -14.74
CA SER A 689 -2.01 5.85 -13.76
C SER A 689 -3.43 5.35 -13.55
N LEU A 690 -4.41 6.25 -13.45
CA LEU A 690 -5.83 5.90 -13.31
C LEU A 690 -6.33 5.09 -14.51
N CYS A 691 -6.01 5.53 -15.74
CA CYS A 691 -6.37 4.82 -16.96
C CYS A 691 -5.67 3.46 -17.09
N GLN A 692 -4.45 3.31 -16.58
CA GLN A 692 -3.68 2.05 -16.60
C GLN A 692 -3.99 1.12 -15.43
N SER A 693 -4.77 1.56 -14.43
CA SER A 693 -5.06 0.79 -13.21
C SER A 693 -5.76 -0.54 -13.49
N GLN A 694 -6.58 -0.60 -14.55
CA GLN A 694 -7.40 -1.75 -14.88
C GLN A 694 -6.66 -2.75 -15.77
N ARG A 695 -6.41 -3.95 -15.23
CA ARG A 695 -5.81 -5.08 -15.97
C ARG A 695 -6.85 -6.10 -16.45
N ASN A 696 -7.87 -6.33 -15.63
CA ASN A 696 -8.84 -7.41 -15.82
C ASN A 696 -10.20 -6.92 -16.35
N ASP A 697 -10.29 -5.65 -16.76
CA ASP A 697 -11.53 -5.02 -17.24
C ASP A 697 -11.22 -4.12 -18.44
N PRO A 698 -11.12 -4.69 -19.65
CA PRO A 698 -10.79 -3.92 -20.84
C PRO A 698 -11.87 -2.88 -21.16
N GLY A 699 -13.14 -3.17 -20.85
CA GLY A 699 -14.25 -2.25 -21.09
C GLY A 699 -14.12 -0.95 -20.29
N LEU A 700 -13.89 -1.05 -18.98
CA LEU A 700 -13.65 0.13 -18.14
C LEU A 700 -12.36 0.86 -18.56
N LYS A 701 -11.31 0.12 -18.93
CA LYS A 701 -10.05 0.70 -19.41
C LYS A 701 -10.26 1.56 -20.66
N VAL A 702 -10.96 1.03 -21.66
CA VAL A 702 -11.35 1.73 -22.89
C VAL A 702 -12.16 2.99 -22.57
N GLN A 703 -13.15 2.89 -21.67
CA GLN A 703 -13.93 4.05 -21.25
C GLN A 703 -13.05 5.14 -20.62
N LEU A 704 -12.16 4.79 -19.69
CA LEU A 704 -11.25 5.76 -19.05
C LEU A 704 -10.31 6.43 -20.05
N PHE A 705 -9.75 5.67 -21.00
CA PHE A 705 -8.91 6.25 -22.07
C PHE A 705 -9.70 7.24 -22.93
N SER A 706 -10.90 6.84 -23.38
CA SER A 706 -11.73 7.69 -24.25
C SER A 706 -12.18 8.98 -23.56
N THR A 707 -12.53 8.92 -22.27
CA THR A 707 -13.13 10.04 -21.51
C THR A 707 -12.13 10.97 -20.85
N LEU A 708 -10.95 10.45 -20.45
CA LEU A 708 -9.96 11.23 -19.69
C LEU A 708 -8.72 11.61 -20.50
N LEU A 709 -8.28 10.79 -21.45
CA LEU A 709 -7.02 10.99 -22.18
C LEU A 709 -7.24 11.46 -23.62
N LEU A 710 -8.20 10.86 -24.33
CA LEU A 710 -8.42 11.08 -25.76
C LEU A 710 -9.39 12.21 -26.08
N ASP A 711 -10.13 12.73 -25.09
CA ASP A 711 -10.96 13.93 -25.26
C ASP A 711 -10.10 15.20 -25.29
N LEU A 712 -9.41 15.41 -26.43
CA LEU A 712 -8.53 16.56 -26.64
C LEU A 712 -9.25 17.91 -26.54
N LYS A 713 -10.58 17.94 -26.66
CA LYS A 713 -11.37 19.17 -26.47
C LYS A 713 -11.21 19.70 -25.05
N MET A 714 -11.32 18.82 -24.06
CA MET A 714 -11.15 19.17 -22.65
C MET A 714 -9.75 19.75 -22.39
N TRP A 715 -8.71 19.07 -22.88
CA TRP A 715 -7.32 19.46 -22.68
C TRP A 715 -6.90 20.72 -23.45
N SER A 716 -7.55 21.02 -24.57
CA SER A 716 -7.23 22.21 -25.38
C SER A 716 -7.43 23.54 -24.65
N SER A 717 -8.23 23.55 -23.59
CA SER A 717 -8.48 24.70 -22.72
C SER A 717 -7.29 25.07 -21.82
N CYS A 718 -6.30 24.17 -21.71
CA CYS A 718 -5.21 24.28 -20.75
C CYS A 718 -4.02 25.08 -21.29
N ASN A 719 -3.00 25.30 -20.44
CA ASN A 719 -1.73 25.87 -20.88
C ASN A 719 -0.96 24.92 -21.83
N TYR A 720 -0.05 25.48 -22.63
CA TYR A 720 0.78 24.74 -23.59
C TYR A 720 1.61 23.61 -22.96
N VAL A 721 2.14 23.81 -21.74
CA VAL A 721 3.01 22.82 -21.08
C VAL A 721 2.23 21.55 -20.76
N LEU A 722 1.03 21.69 -20.21
CA LEU A 722 0.15 20.57 -19.87
C LEU A 722 -0.31 19.80 -21.12
N GLN A 723 -0.71 20.52 -22.17
CA GLN A 723 -1.08 19.90 -23.45
C GLN A 723 0.09 19.11 -24.06
N LYS A 724 1.30 19.69 -24.05
CA LYS A 724 2.49 19.00 -24.55
C LYS A 724 2.78 17.73 -23.74
N LYS A 725 2.70 17.81 -22.41
CA LYS A 725 2.95 16.66 -21.53
C LYS A 725 1.95 15.52 -21.75
N LEU A 726 0.67 15.85 -21.96
CA LEU A 726 -0.35 14.87 -22.34
C LEU A 726 0.03 14.17 -23.65
N LEU A 727 0.35 14.92 -24.71
CA LEU A 727 0.69 14.34 -26.01
C LEU A 727 1.94 13.46 -25.95
N SER A 728 2.97 13.88 -25.21
CA SER A 728 4.15 13.03 -24.96
C SER A 728 3.78 11.75 -24.20
N SER A 729 2.89 11.83 -23.22
CA SER A 729 2.43 10.63 -22.47
C SER A 729 1.57 9.71 -23.33
N LEU A 730 0.78 10.25 -24.26
CA LEU A 730 0.04 9.48 -25.26
C LEU A 730 1.01 8.70 -26.17
N ALA A 731 2.13 9.29 -26.57
CA ALA A 731 3.16 8.59 -27.34
C ALA A 731 3.71 7.38 -26.57
N ASP A 732 4.01 7.54 -25.27
CA ASP A 732 4.47 6.44 -24.42
C ASP A 732 3.39 5.34 -24.28
N MET A 733 2.11 5.74 -24.18
CA MET A 733 0.99 4.80 -24.10
C MET A 733 0.77 4.00 -25.39
N VAL A 734 1.12 4.51 -26.56
CA VAL A 734 1.09 3.71 -27.80
C VAL A 734 2.00 2.49 -27.66
N PHE A 735 3.16 2.62 -27.01
CA PHE A 735 4.06 1.49 -26.78
C PHE A 735 3.60 0.55 -25.68
N ALA A 736 3.06 1.10 -24.58
CA ALA A 736 2.66 0.31 -23.42
C ALA A 736 1.30 -0.37 -23.59
N GLU A 737 0.35 0.26 -24.30
CA GLU A 737 -1.08 -0.03 -24.27
C GLU A 737 -1.76 0.07 -25.65
N SER A 738 -1.03 -0.23 -26.73
CA SER A 738 -1.51 -0.12 -28.12
C SER A 738 -2.88 -0.76 -28.35
N ALA A 739 -3.09 -1.98 -27.85
CA ALA A 739 -4.36 -2.71 -28.01
C ALA A 739 -5.57 -1.91 -27.47
N CYS A 740 -5.43 -1.31 -26.28
CA CYS A 740 -6.47 -0.47 -25.70
C CYS A 740 -6.72 0.80 -26.53
N MET A 741 -5.65 1.41 -27.06
CA MET A 741 -5.78 2.59 -27.92
C MET A 741 -6.56 2.28 -29.21
N TYR A 742 -6.36 1.10 -29.79
CA TYR A 742 -7.16 0.67 -30.94
C TYR A 742 -8.63 0.44 -30.60
N GLU A 743 -8.92 -0.26 -29.50
CA GLU A 743 -10.30 -0.50 -29.06
C GLU A 743 -11.06 0.80 -28.78
N THR A 744 -10.37 1.87 -28.35
CA THR A 744 -10.95 3.20 -28.17
C THR A 744 -11.17 4.00 -29.46
N ASN A 745 -10.79 3.49 -30.63
CA ASN A 745 -10.70 4.26 -31.88
C ASN A 745 -9.82 5.52 -31.73
N ALA A 746 -8.70 5.42 -31.01
CA ALA A 746 -7.84 6.55 -30.70
C ALA A 746 -7.39 7.30 -31.96
N LEU A 747 -7.10 6.61 -33.07
CA LEU A 747 -6.71 7.25 -34.32
C LEU A 747 -7.75 8.29 -34.78
N GLN A 748 -9.02 7.89 -34.85
CA GLN A 748 -10.11 8.78 -35.26
C GLN A 748 -10.27 9.94 -34.27
N MET A 749 -10.26 9.66 -32.96
CA MET A 749 -10.39 10.70 -31.93
C MET A 749 -9.24 11.72 -31.96
N LEU A 750 -8.00 11.27 -32.20
CA LEU A 750 -6.83 12.14 -32.29
C LEU A 750 -6.87 13.01 -33.56
N LEU A 751 -7.30 12.45 -34.70
CA LEU A 751 -7.50 13.21 -35.94
C LEU A 751 -8.61 14.26 -35.78
N ASP A 752 -9.75 13.88 -35.22
CA ASP A 752 -10.86 14.80 -34.94
C ASP A 752 -10.44 15.88 -33.93
N GLY A 753 -9.68 15.50 -32.91
CA GLY A 753 -9.11 16.42 -31.92
C GLY A 753 -8.12 17.39 -32.54
N CYS A 754 -7.27 16.94 -33.48
CA CYS A 754 -6.38 17.81 -34.26
C CYS A 754 -7.19 18.89 -34.99
N ARG A 755 -8.23 18.47 -35.73
CA ARG A 755 -9.14 19.32 -36.49
C ARG A 755 -9.87 20.34 -35.61
N ARG A 756 -10.46 19.88 -34.51
CA ARG A 756 -11.29 20.71 -33.62
C ARG A 756 -10.47 21.65 -32.74
N CYS A 757 -9.30 21.20 -32.28
CA CYS A 757 -8.62 21.82 -31.16
C CYS A 757 -7.30 22.50 -31.53
N TYR A 758 -6.61 22.09 -32.60
CA TYR A 758 -5.23 22.51 -32.87
C TYR A 758 -5.02 23.18 -34.23
N TRP A 759 -6.05 23.34 -35.08
CA TRP A 759 -5.92 24.16 -36.29
C TRP A 759 -5.77 25.65 -36.01
N VAL A 760 -4.97 26.31 -36.84
CA VAL A 760 -4.71 27.76 -36.75
C VAL A 760 -5.81 28.55 -37.47
N THR A 761 -6.29 28.05 -38.61
CA THR A 761 -7.44 28.63 -39.31
C THR A 761 -8.68 27.83 -38.96
N ARG A 762 -9.66 28.49 -38.34
CA ARG A 762 -10.95 27.88 -38.01
C ARG A 762 -11.76 27.64 -39.28
N GLU A 763 -12.37 26.46 -39.39
CA GLU A 763 -13.34 26.17 -40.45
C GLU A 763 -14.64 26.91 -40.15
N GLY A 764 -15.04 27.83 -41.03
CA GLY A 764 -16.20 28.71 -40.80
C GLY A 764 -17.57 28.01 -40.87
N ASP A 765 -17.65 26.88 -41.59
CA ASP A 765 -18.89 26.13 -41.86
C ASP A 765 -19.03 24.85 -41.01
N SER A 766 -18.10 24.61 -40.08
CA SER A 766 -18.18 23.45 -39.20
C SER A 766 -19.13 23.72 -38.03
N VAL A 767 -20.05 22.78 -37.79
CA VAL A 767 -20.99 22.82 -36.64
C VAL A 767 -20.24 22.72 -35.30
N ASP A 768 -18.96 22.32 -35.34
CA ASP A 768 -18.08 22.09 -34.19
C ASP A 768 -17.04 23.21 -33.93
N THR A 769 -17.18 24.40 -34.53
CA THR A 769 -16.19 25.47 -34.39
C THR A 769 -16.27 26.15 -33.01
N PHE A 770 -15.37 25.77 -32.11
CA PHE A 770 -15.32 26.32 -30.75
C PHE A 770 -14.84 27.79 -30.72
N THR A 771 -15.58 28.63 -30.00
CA THR A 771 -15.13 29.97 -29.61
C THR A 771 -14.15 29.88 -28.44
N PHE A 772 -12.85 29.89 -28.73
CA PHE A 772 -11.87 30.22 -27.68
C PHE A 772 -12.11 31.66 -27.23
N ALA A 773 -12.25 31.88 -25.93
CA ALA A 773 -12.38 33.20 -25.35
C ALA A 773 -11.12 34.04 -25.65
N GLY A 774 -11.21 34.91 -26.65
CA GLY A 774 -10.49 36.19 -26.75
C GLY A 774 -8.98 36.25 -26.93
N THR A 775 -8.19 35.19 -26.70
CA THR A 775 -6.72 35.27 -26.83
C THR A 775 -6.23 34.70 -28.15
N GLU A 776 -5.50 35.51 -28.94
CA GLU A 776 -4.72 35.02 -30.09
C GLU A 776 -3.77 33.92 -29.62
N ARG A 777 -3.92 32.71 -30.18
CA ARG A 777 -3.02 31.61 -29.84
C ARG A 777 -1.67 31.82 -30.54
N PRO A 778 -0.54 31.72 -29.82
CA PRO A 778 0.77 31.79 -30.45
C PRO A 778 0.95 30.64 -31.46
N ILE A 779 1.04 30.98 -32.74
CA ILE A 779 1.09 30.02 -33.86
C ILE A 779 2.22 28.99 -33.66
N GLU A 780 3.37 29.42 -33.15
CA GLU A 780 4.53 28.54 -32.88
C GLU A 780 4.20 27.42 -31.88
N LYS A 781 3.49 27.74 -30.79
CA LYS A 781 3.11 26.77 -29.77
C LYS A 781 2.07 25.78 -30.29
N VAL A 782 1.12 26.27 -31.08
CA VAL A 782 0.10 25.42 -31.71
C VAL A 782 0.75 24.45 -32.70
N ASN A 783 1.65 24.94 -33.56
CA ASN A 783 2.39 24.07 -34.50
C ASN A 783 3.23 23.02 -33.77
N ALA A 784 3.87 23.38 -32.65
CA ALA A 784 4.61 22.42 -31.84
C ALA A 784 3.70 21.31 -31.27
N LEU A 785 2.50 21.65 -30.79
CA LEU A 785 1.53 20.67 -30.31
C LEU A 785 1.00 19.77 -31.45
N VAL A 786 0.76 20.33 -32.63
CA VAL A 786 0.40 19.55 -33.83
C VAL A 786 1.50 18.56 -34.15
N ASN A 787 2.77 18.96 -34.14
CA ASN A 787 3.89 18.04 -34.40
C ASN A 787 3.94 16.88 -33.39
N GLU A 788 3.79 17.16 -32.09
CA GLU A 788 3.76 16.11 -31.05
C GLU A 788 2.57 15.16 -31.27
N LEU A 789 1.38 15.69 -31.60
CA LEU A 789 0.19 14.88 -31.91
C LEU A 789 0.37 14.00 -33.15
N LEU A 790 1.01 14.52 -34.20
CA LEU A 790 1.30 13.76 -35.41
C LEU A 790 2.29 12.62 -35.13
N VAL A 791 3.26 12.81 -34.23
CA VAL A 791 4.14 11.73 -33.76
C VAL A 791 3.33 10.62 -33.09
N VAL A 792 2.35 10.96 -32.23
CA VAL A 792 1.46 9.94 -31.62
C VAL A 792 0.71 9.16 -32.70
N ILE A 793 0.16 9.85 -33.70
CA ILE A 793 -0.57 9.22 -34.81
C ILE A 793 0.34 8.31 -35.64
N GLU A 794 1.56 8.76 -35.96
CA GLU A 794 2.56 7.96 -36.68
C GLU A 794 2.93 6.70 -35.91
N LEU A 795 3.20 6.83 -34.62
CA LEU A 795 3.51 5.70 -33.74
C LEU A 795 2.36 4.70 -33.68
N LEU A 796 1.11 5.21 -33.60
CA LEU A 796 -0.07 4.37 -33.56
C LEU A 796 -0.14 3.56 -34.86
N ILE A 797 -0.19 4.20 -36.02
CA ILE A 797 -0.20 3.51 -37.33
C ILE A 797 0.96 2.52 -37.47
N GLY A 798 2.16 2.89 -37.02
CA GLY A 798 3.33 2.03 -36.98
C GLY A 798 3.09 0.73 -36.21
N ALA A 799 2.44 0.80 -35.05
CA ALA A 799 2.07 -0.37 -34.25
C ALA A 799 1.03 -1.29 -34.96
N ALA A 800 0.17 -0.76 -35.82
CA ALA A 800 -0.83 -1.54 -36.58
C ALA A 800 -0.25 -2.29 -37.79
N SER A 801 0.99 -1.99 -38.22
CA SER A 801 1.59 -2.47 -39.48
C SER A 801 1.70 -4.00 -39.64
N SER A 802 1.42 -4.77 -38.59
CA SER A 802 1.38 -6.24 -38.59
C SER A 802 -0.03 -6.85 -38.66
N SER A 803 -1.08 -6.03 -38.73
CA SER A 803 -2.49 -6.44 -38.60
C SER A 803 -3.35 -6.04 -39.81
N THR A 804 -4.53 -6.66 -39.96
CA THR A 804 -5.55 -6.29 -40.97
C THR A 804 -6.13 -4.88 -40.81
N MET A 805 -5.88 -4.22 -39.67
CA MET A 805 -6.39 -2.87 -39.36
C MET A 805 -5.63 -1.75 -40.10
N ALA A 806 -4.39 -2.02 -40.54
CA ALA A 806 -3.53 -1.02 -41.19
C ALA A 806 -4.16 -0.39 -42.45
N SER A 807 -4.99 -1.12 -43.20
CA SER A 807 -5.63 -0.57 -44.41
C SER A 807 -6.73 0.43 -44.11
N ASP A 808 -7.44 0.28 -42.99
CA ASP A 808 -8.52 1.18 -42.60
C ASP A 808 -7.94 2.45 -41.96
N ASP A 809 -6.90 2.30 -41.14
CA ASP A 809 -6.16 3.40 -40.54
C ASP A 809 -5.52 4.32 -41.58
N ILE A 810 -4.88 3.74 -42.60
CA ILE A 810 -4.32 4.51 -43.73
C ILE A 810 -5.43 5.24 -44.49
N ARG A 811 -6.61 4.63 -44.64
CA ARG A 811 -7.75 5.28 -45.33
C ARG A 811 -8.28 6.47 -44.54
N CYS A 812 -8.38 6.35 -43.22
CA CYS A 812 -8.74 7.46 -42.33
C CYS A 812 -7.73 8.59 -42.39
N LEU A 813 -6.42 8.28 -42.37
CA LEU A 813 -5.37 9.28 -42.49
C LEU A 813 -5.41 10.00 -43.86
N VAL A 814 -5.57 9.25 -44.95
CA VAL A 814 -5.69 9.84 -46.29
C VAL A 814 -6.92 10.73 -46.39
N GLY A 815 -8.06 10.30 -45.86
CA GLY A 815 -9.27 11.12 -45.79
C GLY A 815 -9.02 12.43 -45.02
N PHE A 816 -8.40 12.33 -43.84
CA PHE A 816 -8.04 13.50 -43.04
C PHE A 816 -7.12 14.48 -43.78
N ILE A 817 -6.11 14.00 -44.49
CA ILE A 817 -5.18 14.85 -45.26
C ILE A 817 -5.88 15.51 -46.45
N VAL A 818 -6.73 14.76 -47.17
CA VAL A 818 -7.49 15.28 -48.32
C VAL A 818 -8.46 16.37 -47.89
N ASP A 819 -9.08 16.21 -46.73
CA ASP A 819 -10.04 17.17 -46.17
C ASP A 819 -9.37 18.26 -45.31
N CYS A 820 -8.04 18.35 -45.29
CA CYS A 820 -7.28 19.29 -44.47
C CYS A 820 -7.24 20.69 -45.13
N PRO A 821 -7.81 21.73 -44.49
CA PRO A 821 -7.77 23.11 -45.00
C PRO A 821 -6.37 23.74 -44.92
N GLN A 822 -5.42 23.13 -44.19
CA GLN A 822 -4.08 23.66 -43.91
C GLN A 822 -2.96 22.62 -44.11
N PRO A 823 -2.69 22.18 -45.35
CA PRO A 823 -1.75 21.08 -45.64
C PRO A 823 -0.31 21.35 -45.14
N ASN A 824 0.09 22.63 -45.03
CA ASN A 824 1.42 23.02 -44.53
C ASN A 824 1.62 22.72 -43.03
N GLN A 825 0.55 22.53 -42.25
CA GLN A 825 0.64 22.11 -40.84
C GLN A 825 0.64 20.58 -40.69
N ALA A 826 0.13 19.87 -41.70
CA ALA A 826 0.07 18.40 -41.74
C ALA A 826 1.26 17.77 -42.50
N SER A 827 2.15 18.56 -43.10
CA SER A 827 3.27 18.10 -43.94
C SER A 827 4.36 17.33 -43.19
N GLY A 828 4.28 17.26 -41.85
CA GLY A 828 5.14 16.41 -41.01
C GLY A 828 4.76 14.93 -41.02
N VAL A 829 3.53 14.59 -41.46
CA VAL A 829 3.16 13.19 -41.72
C VAL A 829 3.92 12.76 -42.96
N ASN A 830 5.04 12.08 -42.77
CA ASN A 830 5.82 11.53 -43.86
C ASN A 830 5.01 10.38 -44.47
N THR A 831 4.05 10.71 -45.34
CA THR A 831 3.44 9.74 -46.23
C THR A 831 4.58 9.21 -47.09
N GLY A 832 5.10 8.04 -46.73
CA GLY A 832 5.95 7.28 -47.62
C GLY A 832 5.30 7.32 -48.99
N SER A 833 6.03 7.85 -49.97
CA SER A 833 5.57 8.02 -51.33
C SER A 833 4.81 6.75 -51.77
N PRO A 834 3.59 6.85 -52.33
CA PRO A 834 2.85 5.68 -52.81
C PRO A 834 3.53 4.98 -54.02
N ALA A 835 4.77 5.36 -54.36
CA ALA A 835 5.54 4.80 -55.45
C ALA A 835 6.41 3.58 -55.06
N GLN A 836 6.37 3.10 -53.80
CA GLN A 836 7.06 1.87 -53.40
C GLN A 836 6.22 1.04 -52.41
N TYR A 837 5.08 0.52 -52.88
CA TYR A 837 4.51 -0.76 -52.45
C TYR A 837 3.98 -1.50 -53.68
#